data_AF-A0A3F2RDA2-F1
#
_entry.id   AF-A0A3F2RDA2-F1
#
_cell.length_a   1.000
_cell.length_b   1.000
_cell.length_c   1.000
_cell.angle_alpha   90.00
_cell.angle_beta   90.00
_cell.angle_gamma   90.00
#
_symmetry.space_group_name_H-M   'P 1'
#
loop_
_entity.id
_entity.type
_entity.pdbx_description
1 polymer ?
#
loop_
_entity_poly.entity_id
_entity_poly.type
_entity_poly.pdbx_seq_one_letter_code
_entity_poly.pdbx_strand_id
1 'polypeptide(L)'
;MEKLQELSLVSKVCQALENHLGMSDKTLAEFVIDLVRGSSSCATFLASIKKDELPLPPALAENLYRIVQTMAPRKMKQPAGLDTSKGKKKHQIRDDEQLTAEDISGAAIEDEKETKKPAAEAKACITKDRESDERRDDYDIRGREEKRDLELYGIYDGRVAKVMDFGVFVELDGFGREKKEGLVHVSNLSTSRVSNVKEFINRGDRVKVKLISISGVKLSMSMRDVDQKTGQDLMPMRSNDGAERARQESKSADPRSWINPSAPGMQSSQQLDEDDSKPQRATKRMSSPERWEVQQLINSGVLSVEDYPTFDEEHGLLNTEATEEDFEVELNEDEPVFLRGQTHLSHELSPVKIVKNPDGSMQRAAMTQSNLAKERRELRQTQANQLIDSIPKDLNRPWEDPMPEAGERHFAQELRGINMGTSFELPEWKQKSVGKNLSYGIVSNKTILEQRESLPVFKLKRQLMKAIAENQVLVVIGETGSGKTTQMTQYMAEMGLTSTGIIGCTQPRRVAASSVAKRVAEEFGCELGQEVGYSMRFEDVTSPETVIKYMTEGMLLREYLADSTLSKYSALMLDEAHERTINTDVLFGLLKDLVRKRKDLKIIVTSATLDAEKFSRYFFDCPIFTIPGRTFPVEILYTKEPELDYLDASLLCVMQIHLSEPEGDILLFLTGQEEIDTACEVLYQRIKALQERALAPELIILPVYGALPSEMQSRIFDPAPKGSRKCVVATNIAEASLTIDGIYYVVDPGFCKQNAFNSKIGMDSLVVVPCSQASARQRAGRAGRTGPGKCYRLYTENAYKNEMLSTTVPEIQRANLGSVVLQMKAMGINDLMGFDFMDPPPQDALVMALENLYALGALDDEGLLTRLGKKMAEFPVEPKNAKVLLTSVVLGCAEEVLTIVAMLSVETVFFRPKEKQAQADQKKAKFHQPEGDHLTMLSVYQAWENSKFSNPWCYDNFIQARAIRRAQDVRKQLLSILDRYKMDVVSCGKNLNKVRRAIVAGYFANTAKKDPQEGYRTMVEGQPVYIHPSSALFNKSPEWVLYHELVLTTKEYMRNTMTIDPKWLVELAPAFFKKGDPTKLSKRKRNEKIEPLYDRFNPPDSWRLSKRRG
;
A
#
# COMPACT_ATOMS: atom_id res chain seq x y z
N MET A 1 -25.29 -25.53 -18.49
CA MET A 1 -23.99 -26.06 -18.97
C MET A 1 -23.91 -26.04 -20.49
N GLU A 2 -24.76 -26.78 -21.20
CA GLU A 2 -24.67 -26.96 -22.66
C GLU A 2 -24.54 -25.66 -23.47
N LYS A 3 -25.39 -24.65 -23.23
CA LYS A 3 -25.28 -23.32 -23.88
C LYS A 3 -23.93 -22.61 -23.68
N LEU A 4 -23.21 -22.87 -22.58
CA LEU A 4 -21.85 -22.33 -22.36
C LEU A 4 -20.80 -23.12 -23.14
N GLN A 5 -20.98 -24.42 -23.31
CA GLN A 5 -20.12 -25.25 -24.16
C GLN A 5 -20.31 -24.90 -25.65
N GLU A 6 -21.54 -24.62 -26.07
CA GLU A 6 -21.86 -24.16 -27.43
C GLU A 6 -21.23 -22.78 -27.73
N LEU A 7 -21.37 -21.80 -26.83
CA LEU A 7 -20.68 -20.51 -26.96
C LEU A 7 -19.14 -20.66 -26.95
N SER A 8 -18.60 -21.59 -26.15
CA SER A 8 -17.15 -21.90 -26.14
C SER A 8 -16.68 -22.51 -27.45
N LEU A 9 -17.48 -23.38 -28.07
CA LEU A 9 -17.22 -23.95 -29.39
C LEU A 9 -17.26 -22.87 -30.48
N VAL A 10 -18.31 -22.04 -30.52
CA VAL A 10 -18.43 -20.91 -31.46
C VAL A 10 -17.22 -19.98 -31.35
N SER A 11 -16.81 -19.61 -30.14
CA SER A 11 -15.64 -18.76 -29.91
C SER A 11 -14.34 -19.37 -30.46
N LYS A 12 -14.14 -20.69 -30.34
CA LYS A 12 -12.94 -21.36 -30.87
C LYS A 12 -12.97 -21.53 -32.39
N VAL A 13 -14.16 -21.71 -32.98
CA VAL A 13 -14.33 -21.71 -34.44
C VAL A 13 -14.07 -20.31 -35.01
N CYS A 14 -14.55 -19.24 -34.36
CA CYS A 14 -14.18 -17.87 -34.71
C CYS A 14 -12.66 -17.67 -34.68
N GLN A 15 -11.99 -18.05 -33.58
CA GLN A 15 -10.54 -17.90 -33.44
C GLN A 15 -9.75 -18.72 -34.47
N ALA A 16 -10.24 -19.90 -34.86
CA ALA A 16 -9.62 -20.73 -35.90
C ALA A 16 -9.76 -20.11 -37.31
N LEU A 17 -10.91 -19.47 -37.60
CA LEU A 17 -11.14 -18.71 -38.83
C LEU A 17 -10.29 -17.42 -38.85
N GLU A 18 -10.24 -16.69 -37.74
CA GLU A 18 -9.45 -15.46 -37.58
C GLU A 18 -7.95 -15.72 -37.84
N ASN A 19 -7.39 -16.77 -37.24
CA ASN A 19 -5.98 -17.15 -37.40
C ASN A 19 -5.57 -17.57 -38.82
N HIS A 20 -6.52 -17.89 -39.73
CA HIS A 20 -6.20 -18.39 -41.07
C HIS A 20 -6.80 -17.56 -42.22
N LEU A 21 -7.85 -16.78 -41.96
CA LEU A 21 -8.56 -15.95 -42.95
C LEU A 21 -8.71 -14.49 -42.50
N GLY A 22 -8.31 -14.13 -41.28
CA GLY A 22 -8.49 -12.78 -40.73
C GLY A 22 -9.94 -12.40 -40.41
N MET A 23 -10.85 -13.38 -40.33
CA MET A 23 -12.29 -13.18 -40.13
C MET A 23 -12.78 -13.76 -38.80
N SER A 24 -13.35 -12.91 -37.94
CA SER A 24 -13.92 -13.26 -36.63
C SER A 24 -15.46 -13.21 -36.61
N ASP A 25 -16.12 -13.52 -37.74
CA ASP A 25 -17.59 -13.52 -37.83
C ASP A 25 -18.22 -14.74 -37.12
N LYS A 26 -18.98 -14.44 -36.07
CA LYS A 26 -19.77 -15.39 -35.28
C LYS A 26 -20.83 -16.11 -36.10
N THR A 27 -21.44 -15.45 -37.08
CA THR A 27 -22.50 -15.98 -37.94
C THR A 27 -21.96 -17.07 -38.86
N LEU A 28 -20.78 -16.82 -39.46
CA LEU A 28 -20.04 -17.80 -40.24
C LEU A 28 -19.58 -18.98 -39.39
N ALA A 29 -19.12 -18.74 -38.15
CA ALA A 29 -18.73 -19.81 -37.23
C ALA A 29 -19.91 -20.73 -36.86
N GLU A 30 -21.09 -20.17 -36.59
CA GLU A 30 -22.31 -20.94 -36.31
C GLU A 30 -22.77 -21.75 -37.53
N PHE A 31 -22.73 -21.18 -38.74
CA PHE A 31 -23.02 -21.88 -39.99
C PHE A 31 -22.05 -23.04 -40.27
N VAL A 32 -20.74 -22.84 -40.05
CA VAL A 32 -19.71 -23.90 -40.17
C VAL A 32 -19.94 -25.03 -39.17
N ILE A 33 -20.34 -24.72 -37.93
CA ILE A 33 -20.66 -25.72 -36.91
C ILE A 33 -21.85 -26.59 -37.34
N ASP A 34 -22.90 -26.01 -37.90
CA ASP A 34 -24.07 -26.77 -38.37
C ASP A 34 -23.78 -27.57 -39.66
N LEU A 35 -22.94 -27.08 -40.58
CA LEU A 35 -22.43 -27.87 -41.71
C LEU A 35 -21.62 -29.11 -41.24
N VAL A 36 -20.80 -28.98 -40.18
CA VAL A 36 -20.11 -30.15 -39.58
C VAL A 36 -21.11 -31.09 -38.91
N ARG A 37 -22.11 -30.57 -38.17
CA ARG A 37 -23.16 -31.39 -37.54
C ARG A 37 -24.01 -32.17 -38.55
N GLY A 38 -24.22 -31.63 -39.75
CA GLY A 38 -24.88 -32.31 -40.87
C GLY A 38 -24.00 -33.31 -41.62
N SER A 39 -22.68 -33.31 -41.40
CA SER A 39 -21.71 -34.13 -42.16
C SER A 39 -21.28 -35.38 -41.40
N SER A 40 -21.53 -36.56 -41.96
CA SER A 40 -21.20 -37.85 -41.32
C SER A 40 -19.70 -38.21 -41.35
N SER A 41 -18.92 -37.54 -42.20
CA SER A 41 -17.47 -37.75 -42.35
C SER A 41 -16.76 -36.48 -42.80
N CYS A 42 -15.45 -36.39 -42.57
CA CYS A 42 -14.66 -35.25 -43.04
C CYS A 42 -14.66 -35.13 -44.59
N ALA A 43 -14.74 -36.26 -45.30
CA ALA A 43 -14.87 -36.28 -46.75
C ALA A 43 -16.22 -35.72 -47.25
N THR A 44 -17.32 -35.98 -46.55
CA THR A 44 -18.63 -35.37 -46.87
C THR A 44 -18.65 -33.88 -46.53
N PHE A 45 -18.03 -33.45 -45.42
CA PHE A 45 -17.88 -32.04 -45.08
C PHE A 45 -17.08 -31.25 -46.16
N LEU A 46 -15.95 -31.80 -46.62
CA LEU A 46 -15.15 -31.23 -47.72
C LEU A 46 -15.91 -31.20 -49.05
N ALA A 47 -16.85 -32.12 -49.29
CA ALA A 47 -17.72 -32.10 -50.46
C ALA A 47 -18.80 -31.00 -50.35
N SER A 48 -19.39 -30.79 -49.17
CA SER A 48 -20.35 -29.70 -48.92
C SER A 48 -19.70 -28.33 -49.11
N ILE A 49 -18.51 -28.10 -48.54
CA ILE A 49 -17.74 -26.85 -48.71
C ILE A 49 -17.53 -26.51 -50.19
N LYS A 50 -17.22 -27.52 -51.03
CA LYS A 50 -17.04 -27.35 -52.48
C LYS A 50 -18.34 -27.12 -53.25
N LYS A 51 -19.49 -27.49 -52.69
CA LYS A 51 -20.81 -27.29 -53.30
C LYS A 51 -21.35 -25.88 -53.02
N ASP A 52 -21.05 -25.36 -51.84
CA ASP A 52 -21.52 -24.05 -51.35
C ASP A 52 -20.45 -22.94 -51.54
N GLU A 53 -19.48 -23.17 -52.44
CA GLU A 53 -18.40 -22.27 -52.91
C GLU A 53 -17.58 -21.52 -51.84
N LEU A 54 -17.48 -22.08 -50.62
CA LEU A 54 -16.73 -21.45 -49.52
C LEU A 54 -15.20 -21.53 -49.73
N PRO A 55 -14.45 -20.41 -49.64
CA PRO A 55 -13.02 -20.35 -49.89
C PRO A 55 -12.17 -20.87 -48.69
N LEU A 56 -12.51 -22.04 -48.17
CA LEU A 56 -11.82 -22.69 -47.04
C LEU A 56 -10.70 -23.61 -47.54
N PRO A 57 -9.42 -23.39 -47.16
CA PRO A 57 -8.35 -24.33 -47.44
C PRO A 57 -8.64 -25.72 -46.85
N PRO A 58 -8.31 -26.83 -47.53
CA PRO A 58 -8.70 -28.17 -47.09
C PRO A 58 -8.13 -28.53 -45.71
N ALA A 59 -6.88 -28.14 -45.41
CA ALA A 59 -6.28 -28.33 -44.09
C ALA A 59 -6.97 -27.53 -42.97
N LEU A 60 -7.54 -26.36 -43.28
CA LEU A 60 -8.34 -25.59 -42.33
C LEU A 60 -9.70 -26.29 -42.09
N ALA A 61 -10.34 -26.79 -43.14
CA ALA A 61 -11.60 -27.54 -43.02
C ALA A 61 -11.43 -28.82 -42.19
N GLU A 62 -10.36 -29.59 -42.38
CA GLU A 62 -10.04 -30.76 -41.52
C GLU A 62 -9.84 -30.36 -40.05
N ASN A 63 -9.16 -29.25 -39.79
CA ASN A 63 -8.95 -28.74 -38.43
C ASN A 63 -10.27 -28.28 -37.77
N LEU A 64 -11.10 -27.53 -38.50
CA LEU A 64 -12.42 -27.10 -38.05
C LEU A 64 -13.35 -28.29 -37.74
N TYR A 65 -13.37 -29.30 -38.62
CA TYR A 65 -14.11 -30.55 -38.40
C TYR A 65 -13.66 -31.25 -37.11
N ARG A 66 -12.33 -31.33 -36.86
CA ARG A 66 -11.75 -31.89 -35.63
C ARG A 66 -12.10 -31.07 -34.39
N ILE A 67 -12.08 -29.74 -34.44
CA ILE A 67 -12.46 -28.87 -33.32
C ILE A 67 -13.93 -29.09 -32.94
N VAL A 68 -14.83 -29.11 -33.92
CA VAL A 68 -16.27 -29.36 -33.67
C VAL A 68 -16.51 -30.76 -33.13
N GLN A 69 -15.91 -31.81 -33.71
CA GLN A 69 -16.09 -33.18 -33.21
C GLN A 69 -15.50 -33.43 -31.81
N THR A 70 -14.44 -32.71 -31.42
CA THR A 70 -13.82 -32.89 -30.09
C THR A 70 -14.53 -32.15 -28.97
N MET A 71 -15.30 -31.10 -29.27
CA MET A 71 -15.99 -30.28 -28.25
C MET A 71 -17.52 -30.33 -28.32
N ALA A 72 -18.12 -31.00 -29.31
CA ALA A 72 -19.55 -31.28 -29.33
C ALA A 72 -19.98 -32.25 -28.20
N PRO A 73 -21.12 -32.02 -27.52
CA PRO A 73 -21.60 -32.90 -26.46
C PRO A 73 -22.04 -34.26 -27.03
N ARG A 74 -21.54 -35.35 -26.44
CA ARG A 74 -21.94 -36.72 -26.80
C ARG A 74 -23.38 -36.98 -26.34
N LYS A 75 -24.32 -37.10 -27.28
CA LYS A 75 -25.67 -37.61 -26.99
C LYS A 75 -25.59 -39.00 -26.36
N MET A 76 -26.25 -39.20 -25.22
CA MET A 76 -26.53 -40.55 -24.72
C MET A 76 -27.41 -41.30 -25.74
N LYS A 77 -27.10 -42.57 -25.99
CA LYS A 77 -27.96 -43.45 -26.79
C LYS A 77 -29.09 -43.97 -25.90
N GLN A 78 -30.34 -43.72 -26.31
CA GLN A 78 -31.46 -44.58 -25.90
C GLN A 78 -31.41 -45.89 -26.71
N PRO A 79 -31.94 -47.01 -26.17
CA PRO A 79 -31.98 -48.28 -26.89
C PRO A 79 -32.98 -48.24 -28.06
N ALA A 80 -32.74 -49.07 -29.08
CA ALA A 80 -33.73 -49.32 -30.13
C ALA A 80 -34.88 -50.20 -29.59
N GLY A 81 -36.10 -49.95 -30.06
CA GLY A 81 -37.30 -50.61 -29.57
C GLY A 81 -37.58 -51.99 -30.16
N LEU A 82 -38.69 -52.58 -29.72
CA LEU A 82 -39.27 -53.83 -30.23
C LEU A 82 -40.76 -53.60 -30.50
N ASP A 83 -41.24 -53.99 -31.69
CA ASP A 83 -42.59 -53.72 -32.16
C ASP A 83 -43.49 -54.98 -32.09
N THR A 84 -44.79 -54.80 -32.36
CA THR A 84 -45.89 -55.59 -31.78
C THR A 84 -46.35 -56.84 -32.57
N SER A 85 -46.89 -57.86 -31.86
CA SER A 85 -48.35 -58.14 -31.80
C SER A 85 -48.82 -59.63 -31.67
N LYS A 86 -49.99 -59.82 -31.00
CA LYS A 86 -50.99 -60.94 -31.05
C LYS A 86 -50.80 -62.19 -30.15
N GLY A 87 -51.92 -62.71 -29.58
CA GLY A 87 -51.98 -63.85 -28.62
C GLY A 87 -53.36 -64.57 -28.49
N LYS A 88 -54.17 -64.27 -27.45
CA LYS A 88 -55.57 -64.76 -27.12
C LYS A 88 -55.79 -66.14 -26.42
N LYS A 89 -56.46 -66.07 -25.23
CA LYS A 89 -57.61 -66.89 -24.70
C LYS A 89 -57.47 -68.30 -24.02
N LYS A 90 -57.86 -68.34 -22.72
CA LYS A 90 -58.86 -69.23 -22.01
C LYS A 90 -58.53 -70.65 -21.43
N HIS A 91 -59.10 -70.93 -20.23
CA HIS A 91 -59.37 -72.22 -19.52
C HIS A 91 -58.14 -73.04 -18.99
N GLN A 92 -58.21 -73.95 -17.98
CA GLN A 92 -58.98 -74.10 -16.70
C GLN A 92 -58.44 -75.34 -15.88
N ILE A 93 -58.53 -75.36 -14.53
CA ILE A 93 -58.53 -76.55 -13.59
C ILE A 93 -57.20 -77.27 -13.17
N ARG A 94 -57.01 -77.33 -11.82
CA ARG A 94 -56.34 -78.31 -10.91
C ARG A 94 -54.82 -78.64 -10.85
N ASP A 95 -54.36 -78.66 -9.59
CA ASP A 95 -53.45 -79.56 -8.85
C ASP A 95 -51.98 -79.81 -9.30
N ASP A 96 -51.04 -79.63 -8.34
CA ASP A 96 -49.63 -80.07 -8.17
C ASP A 96 -48.67 -80.19 -9.40
N GLU A 97 -47.43 -79.69 -9.41
CA GLU A 97 -46.57 -79.09 -8.36
C GLU A 97 -45.64 -78.01 -8.99
N GLN A 98 -46.22 -77.00 -9.65
CA GLN A 98 -45.53 -75.94 -10.43
C GLN A 98 -46.43 -74.68 -10.63
N LEU A 99 -45.88 -73.62 -11.26
CA LEU A 99 -46.53 -72.32 -11.62
C LEU A 99 -46.70 -71.36 -10.40
N THR A 100 -46.87 -70.03 -10.50
CA THR A 100 -47.48 -69.12 -11.53
C THR A 100 -46.77 -67.74 -11.58
N ALA A 101 -47.28 -66.81 -12.41
CA ALA A 101 -46.90 -65.38 -12.46
C ALA A 101 -48.13 -64.48 -12.83
N GLU A 102 -47.88 -63.17 -13.03
CA GLU A 102 -48.70 -62.14 -13.73
C GLU A 102 -49.76 -61.28 -12.96
N ASP A 103 -50.18 -60.08 -13.41
CA ASP A 103 -49.51 -58.90 -14.07
C ASP A 103 -50.52 -57.71 -14.31
N ILE A 104 -50.05 -56.60 -14.91
CA ILE A 104 -50.72 -55.71 -15.92
C ILE A 104 -51.71 -54.57 -15.51
N SER A 105 -51.26 -53.33 -15.77
CA SER A 105 -52.00 -52.10 -16.19
C SER A 105 -53.09 -51.45 -15.29
N GLY A 106 -53.47 -50.17 -15.46
CA GLY A 106 -52.89 -49.07 -16.27
C GLY A 106 -53.85 -48.36 -17.23
N ALA A 107 -54.42 -47.21 -16.85
CA ALA A 107 -55.14 -46.24 -17.72
C ALA A 107 -55.18 -44.83 -17.06
N ALA A 108 -55.70 -43.81 -17.76
CA ALA A 108 -55.77 -42.41 -17.31
C ALA A 108 -57.15 -41.76 -17.66
N ILE A 109 -57.30 -40.44 -17.38
CA ILE A 109 -58.48 -39.56 -17.62
C ILE A 109 -59.78 -40.00 -16.88
N GLU A 110 -60.81 -39.20 -16.52
CA GLU A 110 -61.26 -37.78 -16.66
C GLU A 110 -61.95 -37.38 -15.30
N ASP A 111 -62.25 -36.13 -14.88
CA ASP A 111 -61.66 -34.78 -14.97
C ASP A 111 -62.32 -33.92 -13.82
N GLU A 112 -62.59 -32.61 -13.99
CA GLU A 112 -63.31 -31.67 -13.07
C GLU A 112 -62.57 -31.30 -11.74
N LYS A 113 -62.50 -30.05 -11.24
CA LYS A 113 -63.53 -29.03 -10.88
C LYS A 113 -64.52 -29.57 -9.82
N GLU A 114 -64.97 -28.85 -8.78
CA GLU A 114 -64.86 -27.48 -8.25
C GLU A 114 -65.26 -27.58 -6.75
N THR A 115 -64.75 -26.92 -5.70
CA THR A 115 -64.92 -25.51 -5.31
C THR A 115 -64.72 -25.30 -3.77
N LYS A 116 -64.49 -24.03 -3.38
CA LYS A 116 -65.01 -23.32 -2.16
C LYS A 116 -64.51 -23.64 -0.73
N LYS A 117 -64.72 -22.62 0.11
CA LYS A 117 -64.51 -22.46 1.57
C LYS A 117 -65.84 -22.79 2.33
N PRO A 118 -65.96 -22.52 3.65
CA PRO A 118 -65.27 -23.04 4.84
C PRO A 118 -66.30 -23.62 5.87
N ALA A 119 -65.88 -23.85 7.14
CA ALA A 119 -66.57 -23.46 8.40
C ALA A 119 -66.59 -24.50 9.56
N ALA A 120 -66.51 -23.94 10.77
CA ALA A 120 -67.17 -24.28 12.05
C ALA A 120 -67.46 -25.74 12.52
N GLU A 121 -66.93 -26.03 13.72
CA GLU A 121 -67.64 -26.55 14.92
C GLU A 121 -68.37 -27.91 14.95
N ALA A 122 -67.71 -28.85 15.65
CA ALA A 122 -68.18 -29.48 16.91
C ALA A 122 -69.21 -30.64 16.95
N LYS A 123 -68.85 -31.66 17.77
CA LYS A 123 -69.71 -32.64 18.50
C LYS A 123 -70.41 -33.74 17.67
N ALA A 124 -70.68 -34.95 18.19
CA ALA A 124 -70.15 -35.64 19.39
C ALA A 124 -70.53 -37.15 19.49
N CYS A 125 -69.60 -37.95 20.01
CA CYS A 125 -69.81 -39.06 20.98
C CYS A 125 -70.61 -40.33 20.54
N ILE A 126 -70.89 -41.19 21.54
CA ILE A 126 -71.49 -42.54 21.59
C ILE A 126 -70.45 -43.69 21.58
N THR A 127 -70.28 -44.54 22.60
CA THR A 127 -70.73 -44.57 24.04
C THR A 127 -69.63 -45.33 24.87
N LYS A 128 -69.75 -46.09 25.99
CA LYS A 128 -70.84 -46.66 26.82
C LYS A 128 -70.34 -47.15 28.21
N ASP A 129 -71.29 -47.46 29.12
CA ASP A 129 -71.35 -48.47 30.23
C ASP A 129 -70.06 -49.17 30.73
N ARG A 130 -69.82 -49.49 32.03
CA ARG A 130 -70.57 -49.51 33.33
C ARG A 130 -69.59 -49.95 34.46
N GLU A 131 -69.78 -49.99 35.80
CA GLU A 131 -70.66 -49.48 36.91
C GLU A 131 -69.90 -49.86 38.25
N SER A 132 -70.24 -49.53 39.52
CA SER A 132 -71.34 -48.79 40.18
C SER A 132 -70.94 -48.02 41.47
N ASP A 133 -70.74 -48.70 42.62
CA ASP A 133 -70.88 -48.16 44.01
C ASP A 133 -69.86 -48.76 45.03
N GLU A 134 -69.65 -48.29 46.28
CA GLU A 134 -70.47 -47.51 47.26
C GLU A 134 -69.68 -46.46 48.11
N ARG A 135 -70.34 -45.33 48.48
CA ARG A 135 -70.28 -44.55 49.78
C ARG A 135 -68.93 -43.92 50.25
N ARG A 136 -68.86 -42.79 51.00
CA ARG A 136 -69.84 -41.83 51.62
C ARG A 136 -69.12 -40.48 51.96
N ASP A 137 -69.89 -39.39 52.09
CA ASP A 137 -69.78 -38.13 52.91
C ASP A 137 -68.36 -37.57 53.29
N ASP A 138 -68.03 -36.25 53.32
CA ASP A 138 -68.85 -35.03 53.56
C ASP A 138 -68.11 -33.67 53.23
N TYR A 139 -68.87 -32.56 53.14
CA TYR A 139 -68.58 -31.09 53.14
C TYR A 139 -67.60 -30.30 52.19
N ASP A 140 -68.02 -29.03 51.99
CA ASP A 140 -67.43 -27.81 51.37
C ASP A 140 -66.00 -27.40 51.87
N ILE A 141 -65.23 -26.47 51.27
CA ILE A 141 -65.52 -25.05 50.94
C ILE A 141 -64.74 -24.54 49.71
N ARG A 142 -65.32 -23.57 48.98
CA ARG A 142 -64.70 -22.86 47.84
C ARG A 142 -63.63 -21.84 48.26
N GLY A 143 -62.45 -21.92 47.63
CA GLY A 143 -61.44 -20.84 47.58
C GLY A 143 -61.20 -20.37 46.15
N ARG A 144 -60.90 -19.08 45.94
CA ARG A 144 -60.77 -18.43 44.63
C ARG A 144 -59.38 -17.81 44.49
N GLU A 145 -58.46 -18.46 43.77
CA GLU A 145 -57.14 -17.89 43.51
C GLU A 145 -57.17 -16.85 42.37
N GLU A 146 -56.41 -15.78 42.55
CA GLU A 146 -56.33 -14.63 41.66
C GLU A 146 -55.18 -14.75 40.67
N LYS A 147 -55.33 -14.20 39.46
CA LYS A 147 -54.20 -14.03 38.55
C LYS A 147 -53.30 -12.90 39.08
N ARG A 148 -52.00 -13.20 39.24
CA ARG A 148 -50.95 -12.19 39.40
C ARG A 148 -50.26 -11.97 38.07
N ASP A 149 -50.06 -10.70 37.71
CA ASP A 149 -49.24 -10.30 36.57
C ASP A 149 -47.79 -9.98 36.99
N LEU A 150 -46.92 -9.69 36.03
CA LEU A 150 -45.50 -9.38 36.28
C LEU A 150 -45.28 -7.87 36.31
N GLU A 151 -44.65 -7.39 37.38
CA GLU A 151 -44.31 -5.98 37.59
C GLU A 151 -42.85 -5.71 37.22
N LEU A 152 -42.61 -4.58 36.55
CA LEU A 152 -41.26 -4.13 36.22
C LEU A 152 -40.53 -3.68 37.49
N TYR A 153 -39.26 -4.07 37.63
CA TYR A 153 -38.45 -3.90 38.84
C TYR A 153 -38.92 -4.68 40.08
N GLY A 154 -39.97 -5.51 39.96
CA GLY A 154 -40.34 -6.48 40.98
C GLY A 154 -39.24 -7.51 41.25
N ILE A 155 -39.14 -7.96 42.50
CA ILE A 155 -38.23 -9.03 42.93
C ILE A 155 -39.05 -10.31 43.08
N TYR A 156 -38.61 -11.37 42.42
CA TYR A 156 -39.28 -12.67 42.39
C TYR A 156 -38.33 -13.79 42.81
N ASP A 157 -38.86 -14.78 43.53
CA ASP A 157 -38.20 -16.05 43.78
C ASP A 157 -38.29 -16.93 42.53
N GLY A 158 -37.21 -17.64 42.19
CA GLY A 158 -37.18 -18.51 41.03
C GLY A 158 -36.14 -19.63 41.13
N ARG A 159 -36.19 -20.54 40.16
CA ARG A 159 -35.36 -21.74 40.10
C ARG A 159 -34.53 -21.79 38.81
N VAL A 160 -33.27 -22.19 38.93
CA VAL A 160 -32.34 -22.23 37.81
C VAL A 160 -32.68 -23.38 36.86
N ALA A 161 -33.31 -23.06 35.73
CA ALA A 161 -33.75 -24.01 34.72
C ALA A 161 -32.59 -24.51 33.85
N LYS A 162 -31.66 -23.62 33.46
CA LYS A 162 -30.51 -23.94 32.61
C LYS A 162 -29.35 -22.96 32.83
N VAL A 163 -28.11 -23.47 32.88
CA VAL A 163 -26.87 -22.68 32.94
C VAL A 163 -26.18 -22.72 31.58
N MET A 164 -25.80 -21.55 31.06
CA MET A 164 -25.08 -21.36 29.80
C MET A 164 -23.84 -20.49 30.04
N ASP A 165 -22.84 -20.56 29.17
CA ASP A 165 -21.57 -19.85 29.36
C ASP A 165 -21.68 -18.31 29.27
N PHE A 166 -22.82 -17.80 28.76
CA PHE A 166 -23.15 -16.37 28.70
C PHE A 166 -24.27 -15.94 29.68
N GLY A 167 -24.79 -16.83 30.53
CA GLY A 167 -25.85 -16.48 31.48
C GLY A 167 -26.67 -17.66 32.00
N VAL A 168 -27.57 -17.36 32.93
CA VAL A 168 -28.41 -18.34 33.62
C VAL A 168 -29.89 -18.07 33.31
N PHE A 169 -30.62 -19.11 32.92
CA PHE A 169 -32.07 -19.08 32.77
C PHE A 169 -32.75 -19.46 34.08
N VAL A 170 -33.66 -18.61 34.54
CA VAL A 170 -34.42 -18.76 35.79
C VAL A 170 -35.91 -18.85 35.46
N GLU A 171 -36.56 -19.90 35.95
CA GLU A 171 -38.01 -20.08 35.93
C GLU A 171 -38.60 -19.45 37.20
N LEU A 172 -39.60 -18.59 37.11
CA LEU A 172 -40.18 -17.90 38.28
C LEU A 172 -41.21 -18.77 39.01
N ASP A 173 -41.10 -18.85 40.34
CA ASP A 173 -42.10 -19.51 41.18
C ASP A 173 -43.34 -18.59 41.33
N GLY A 174 -44.55 -19.18 41.38
CA GLY A 174 -45.79 -18.46 41.72
C GLY A 174 -46.73 -18.09 40.56
N PHE A 175 -46.42 -18.44 39.30
CA PHE A 175 -47.32 -18.25 38.15
C PHE A 175 -47.87 -19.60 37.66
N GLY A 176 -49.20 -19.78 37.72
CA GLY A 176 -49.85 -21.07 37.46
C GLY A 176 -49.96 -21.45 35.98
N ARG A 177 -49.65 -22.71 35.64
CA ARG A 177 -49.65 -23.36 34.30
C ARG A 177 -48.80 -22.73 33.19
N GLU A 178 -48.60 -21.42 33.15
CA GLU A 178 -47.66 -20.75 32.24
C GLU A 178 -46.27 -20.63 32.87
N LYS A 179 -45.32 -21.45 32.40
CA LYS A 179 -43.90 -21.34 32.78
C LYS A 179 -43.32 -20.03 32.25
N LYS A 180 -42.92 -19.11 33.13
CA LYS A 180 -42.26 -17.84 32.76
C LYS A 180 -40.77 -17.92 33.08
N GLU A 181 -39.95 -18.08 32.05
CA GLU A 181 -38.49 -18.12 32.12
C GLU A 181 -37.86 -16.78 31.73
N GLY A 182 -36.77 -16.38 32.40
CA GLY A 182 -36.00 -15.18 32.10
C GLY A 182 -34.49 -15.39 32.14
N LEU A 183 -33.74 -14.51 31.49
CA LEU A 183 -32.28 -14.60 31.36
C LEU A 183 -31.57 -13.58 32.26
N VAL A 184 -30.68 -14.09 33.12
CA VAL A 184 -29.64 -13.33 33.83
C VAL A 184 -28.33 -13.44 33.06
N HIS A 185 -27.87 -12.35 32.46
CA HIS A 185 -26.58 -12.28 31.74
C HIS A 185 -25.39 -12.25 32.71
N VAL A 186 -24.19 -12.70 32.30
CA VAL A 186 -23.00 -12.79 33.19
C VAL A 186 -22.70 -11.49 33.95
N SER A 187 -22.89 -10.33 33.32
CA SER A 187 -22.70 -9.00 33.94
C SER A 187 -23.65 -8.69 35.12
N ASN A 188 -24.73 -9.46 35.26
CA ASN A 188 -25.82 -9.25 36.21
C ASN A 188 -25.92 -10.38 37.24
N LEU A 189 -24.98 -11.32 37.25
CA LEU A 189 -24.91 -12.43 38.21
C LEU A 189 -24.27 -12.00 39.55
N SER A 190 -23.23 -11.15 39.53
CA SER A 190 -22.60 -10.63 40.75
C SER A 190 -21.96 -9.26 40.54
N THR A 191 -21.45 -8.65 41.62
CA THR A 191 -20.60 -7.44 41.61
C THR A 191 -19.14 -7.71 41.21
N SER A 192 -18.71 -8.97 41.15
CA SER A 192 -17.33 -9.38 40.83
C SER A 192 -17.19 -9.89 39.39
N ARG A 193 -15.95 -9.92 38.87
CA ARG A 193 -15.70 -10.36 37.49
C ARG A 193 -15.72 -11.89 37.38
N VAL A 194 -16.89 -12.47 37.14
CA VAL A 194 -17.07 -13.90 36.89
C VAL A 194 -16.40 -14.31 35.56
N SER A 195 -15.54 -15.32 35.60
CA SER A 195 -14.86 -15.90 34.43
C SER A 195 -15.49 -17.21 33.93
N ASN A 196 -16.18 -17.95 34.80
CA ASN A 196 -16.89 -19.18 34.48
C ASN A 196 -18.18 -19.28 35.31
N VAL A 197 -19.34 -19.42 34.65
CA VAL A 197 -20.66 -19.37 35.32
C VAL A 197 -20.95 -20.63 36.12
N LYS A 198 -20.46 -21.79 35.66
CA LYS A 198 -20.73 -23.13 36.21
C LYS A 198 -20.09 -23.41 37.58
N GLU A 199 -19.22 -22.51 38.04
CA GLU A 199 -18.55 -22.61 39.35
C GLU A 199 -19.38 -21.98 40.48
N PHE A 200 -20.33 -21.08 40.14
CA PHE A 200 -21.10 -20.30 41.12
C PHE A 200 -22.55 -20.74 41.29
N ILE A 201 -23.17 -21.34 40.27
CA ILE A 201 -24.59 -21.72 40.27
C ILE A 201 -24.80 -23.05 39.54
N ASN A 202 -25.58 -23.95 40.14
CA ASN A 202 -25.97 -25.24 39.58
C ASN A 202 -27.41 -25.24 39.04
N ARG A 203 -27.72 -26.23 38.21
CA ARG A 203 -29.07 -26.43 37.67
C ARG A 203 -30.00 -26.94 38.79
N GLY A 204 -31.08 -26.21 39.03
CA GLY A 204 -32.09 -26.54 40.03
C GLY A 204 -31.96 -25.77 41.35
N ASP A 205 -30.95 -24.90 41.50
CA ASP A 205 -30.80 -24.00 42.65
C ASP A 205 -31.94 -22.98 42.71
N ARG A 206 -32.25 -22.46 43.91
CA ARG A 206 -33.20 -21.38 44.14
C ARG A 206 -32.46 -20.04 44.29
N VAL A 207 -32.96 -19.02 43.60
CA VAL A 207 -32.35 -17.69 43.46
C VAL A 207 -33.42 -16.61 43.49
N LYS A 208 -33.04 -15.40 43.95
CA LYS A 208 -33.90 -14.21 43.94
C LYS A 208 -33.48 -13.30 42.78
N VAL A 209 -34.43 -12.85 41.97
CA VAL A 209 -34.15 -12.07 40.76
C VAL A 209 -35.01 -10.82 40.66
N LYS A 210 -34.37 -9.67 40.40
CA LYS A 210 -35.06 -8.41 40.05
C LYS A 210 -35.28 -8.37 38.54
N LEU A 211 -36.51 -8.07 38.11
CA LEU A 211 -36.89 -8.01 36.71
C LEU A 211 -36.52 -6.64 36.11
N ILE A 212 -35.51 -6.58 35.23
CA ILE A 212 -34.99 -5.31 34.67
C ILE A 212 -35.78 -4.85 33.45
N SER A 213 -36.23 -5.78 32.59
CA SER A 213 -36.99 -5.46 31.38
C SER A 213 -37.88 -6.61 30.92
N ILE A 214 -39.09 -6.26 30.49
CA ILE A 214 -40.03 -7.13 29.77
C ILE A 214 -39.93 -6.77 28.28
N SER A 215 -39.64 -7.74 27.42
CA SER A 215 -39.51 -7.55 25.97
C SER A 215 -40.33 -8.59 25.21
N GLY A 216 -41.65 -8.37 25.21
CA GLY A 216 -42.63 -9.37 24.78
C GLY A 216 -42.50 -10.64 25.64
N VAL A 217 -42.24 -11.78 25.00
CA VAL A 217 -42.05 -13.08 25.67
C VAL A 217 -40.70 -13.19 26.40
N LYS A 218 -39.73 -12.31 26.13
CA LYS A 218 -38.37 -12.38 26.72
C LYS A 218 -38.25 -11.48 27.95
N LEU A 219 -37.92 -12.08 29.10
CA LEU A 219 -37.65 -11.38 30.36
C LEU A 219 -36.13 -11.28 30.60
N SER A 220 -35.64 -10.11 31.01
CA SER A 220 -34.24 -9.94 31.46
C SER A 220 -34.18 -9.54 32.92
N MET A 221 -33.23 -10.15 33.65
CA MET A 221 -33.19 -10.18 35.10
C MET A 221 -31.78 -9.90 35.65
N SER A 222 -31.70 -9.56 36.94
CA SER A 222 -30.45 -9.47 37.70
C SER A 222 -30.56 -10.21 39.03
N MET A 223 -29.50 -10.95 39.36
CA MET A 223 -29.25 -11.47 40.72
C MET A 223 -28.40 -10.49 41.52
N ARG A 224 -27.53 -9.71 40.85
CA ARG A 224 -26.67 -8.68 41.46
C ARG A 224 -27.46 -7.60 42.19
N ASP A 225 -28.65 -7.25 41.71
CA ASP A 225 -29.44 -6.13 42.23
C ASP A 225 -30.24 -6.53 43.50
N VAL A 226 -30.14 -7.80 43.96
CA VAL A 226 -30.90 -8.35 45.11
C VAL A 226 -29.98 -9.14 46.04
N ASP A 227 -30.05 -8.90 47.35
CA ASP A 227 -29.42 -9.82 48.30
C ASP A 227 -30.18 -11.16 48.32
N GLN A 228 -29.47 -12.22 47.91
CA GLN A 228 -30.00 -13.58 47.82
C GLN A 228 -30.44 -14.15 49.18
N LYS A 229 -29.95 -13.61 50.31
CA LYS A 229 -30.32 -14.07 51.66
C LYS A 229 -31.55 -13.36 52.21
N THR A 230 -31.59 -12.03 52.20
CA THR A 230 -32.70 -11.24 52.75
C THR A 230 -33.83 -10.97 51.76
N GLY A 231 -33.53 -10.98 50.45
CA GLY A 231 -34.44 -10.49 49.41
C GLY A 231 -34.50 -8.98 49.28
N GLN A 232 -33.63 -8.24 49.98
CA GLN A 232 -33.61 -6.78 49.93
C GLN A 232 -33.01 -6.26 48.61
N ASP A 233 -33.62 -5.21 48.05
CA ASP A 233 -33.15 -4.50 46.86
C ASP A 233 -31.86 -3.74 47.19
N LEU A 234 -30.77 -4.06 46.49
CA LEU A 234 -29.47 -3.43 46.66
C LEU A 234 -29.31 -2.17 45.77
N MET A 235 -30.21 -1.92 44.83
CA MET A 235 -30.21 -0.73 43.96
C MET A 235 -31.63 -0.13 43.79
N PRO A 236 -32.23 0.42 44.87
CA PRO A 236 -33.59 0.97 44.87
C PRO A 236 -33.77 2.24 44.01
N MET A 237 -32.68 2.86 43.53
CA MET A 237 -32.68 3.93 42.52
C MET A 237 -33.25 3.47 41.15
N ARG A 238 -33.56 2.18 40.99
CA ARG A 238 -34.40 1.65 39.91
C ARG A 238 -35.73 1.17 40.49
N SER A 239 -36.62 2.12 40.75
CA SER A 239 -38.01 1.95 41.21
C SER A 239 -38.88 3.07 40.60
N ASN A 240 -40.19 2.87 40.47
CA ASN A 240 -41.09 3.87 39.86
C ASN A 240 -41.12 5.20 40.66
N ASP A 241 -41.10 5.13 42.00
CA ASP A 241 -41.04 6.28 42.92
C ASP A 241 -39.92 7.28 42.57
N GLY A 242 -38.76 6.78 42.12
CA GLY A 242 -37.62 7.61 41.73
C GLY A 242 -37.88 8.47 40.48
N ALA A 243 -38.78 8.04 39.60
CA ALA A 243 -39.16 8.79 38.40
C ALA A 243 -40.25 9.84 38.70
N GLU A 244 -41.09 9.63 39.72
CA GLU A 244 -42.14 10.58 40.09
C GLU A 244 -41.66 11.69 41.03
N ARG A 245 -40.82 11.39 42.03
CA ARG A 245 -40.23 12.45 42.88
C ARG A 245 -39.40 13.46 42.07
N ALA A 246 -38.62 12.98 41.11
CA ALA A 246 -37.83 13.81 40.19
C ALA A 246 -38.69 14.74 39.28
N ARG A 247 -39.99 14.49 39.16
CA ARG A 247 -40.95 15.33 38.41
C ARG A 247 -41.67 16.37 39.27
N GLN A 248 -41.57 16.30 40.60
CA GLN A 248 -42.24 17.25 41.51
C GLN A 248 -41.27 18.29 42.10
N GLU A 249 -40.06 17.89 42.47
CA GLU A 249 -39.05 18.83 43.02
C GLU A 249 -38.49 19.80 41.97
N SER A 250 -38.70 19.52 40.68
CA SER A 250 -38.27 20.34 39.54
C SER A 250 -39.19 21.55 39.24
N LYS A 251 -40.18 21.86 40.07
CA LYS A 251 -41.08 23.02 39.90
C LYS A 251 -40.94 24.16 40.92
N SER A 252 -40.04 24.07 41.91
CA SER A 252 -39.87 25.18 42.89
C SER A 252 -38.56 25.16 43.70
N ALA A 253 -37.49 25.82 43.20
CA ALA A 253 -36.44 26.48 44.00
C ALA A 253 -35.44 27.26 43.12
N ASP A 254 -34.90 28.36 43.64
CA ASP A 254 -33.79 29.12 43.05
C ASP A 254 -32.41 28.44 43.25
N PRO A 255 -31.43 28.63 42.36
CA PRO A 255 -30.16 27.91 42.40
C PRO A 255 -29.12 28.57 43.32
N ARG A 256 -29.13 28.25 44.62
CA ARG A 256 -28.01 28.51 45.56
C ARG A 256 -28.03 27.57 46.76
N SER A 257 -26.83 27.14 47.18
CA SER A 257 -26.58 25.99 48.10
C SER A 257 -26.98 24.64 47.50
N TRP A 258 -26.38 23.49 47.83
CA TRP A 258 -25.46 23.18 48.93
C TRP A 258 -24.11 22.61 48.44
N ILE A 259 -23.01 23.07 49.06
CA ILE A 259 -21.70 22.40 49.08
C ILE A 259 -21.50 21.92 50.53
N ASN A 260 -21.04 20.69 50.77
CA ASN A 260 -20.17 20.35 51.92
C ASN A 260 -19.58 18.91 51.83
N PRO A 261 -18.52 18.56 52.61
CA PRO A 261 -17.35 17.91 51.99
C PRO A 261 -16.73 16.72 52.76
N SER A 262 -15.79 16.02 52.12
CA SER A 262 -14.66 15.26 52.70
C SER A 262 -13.86 14.61 51.53
N ALA A 263 -12.53 14.62 51.42
CA ALA A 263 -11.46 15.34 52.14
C ALA A 263 -10.24 15.47 51.16
N PRO A 264 -8.97 15.75 51.53
CA PRO A 264 -8.23 16.86 50.91
C PRO A 264 -7.02 16.48 50.02
N GLY A 265 -6.64 17.38 49.10
CA GLY A 265 -5.43 17.19 48.26
C GLY A 265 -5.04 18.34 47.31
N MET A 266 -4.45 19.42 47.87
CA MET A 266 -3.73 20.52 47.18
C MET A 266 -4.50 21.45 46.20
N GLN A 267 -4.03 22.71 46.13
CA GLN A 267 -4.60 23.82 45.38
C GLN A 267 -3.58 24.37 44.37
N SER A 268 -4.02 24.95 43.26
CA SER A 268 -3.42 26.21 42.72
C SER A 268 -4.27 26.82 41.58
N SER A 269 -4.32 28.16 41.56
CA SER A 269 -4.58 29.05 40.41
C SER A 269 -5.59 28.62 39.33
N GLN A 270 -6.80 29.17 39.40
CA GLN A 270 -7.65 29.41 38.22
C GLN A 270 -7.10 30.62 37.45
N GLN A 271 -7.12 30.60 36.11
CA GLN A 271 -7.58 31.77 35.34
C GLN A 271 -8.08 31.37 33.95
N LEU A 272 -9.37 31.67 33.71
CA LEU A 272 -10.11 31.92 32.46
C LEU A 272 -9.59 31.38 31.12
N ASP A 273 -10.46 30.67 30.41
CA ASP A 273 -11.22 31.27 29.28
C ASP A 273 -12.58 30.56 29.11
N GLU A 274 -13.53 31.20 28.43
CA GLU A 274 -14.93 30.79 28.34
C GLU A 274 -15.26 30.06 27.01
N ASP A 275 -15.99 28.93 27.08
CA ASP A 275 -17.01 28.57 26.09
C ASP A 275 -18.01 27.57 26.71
N ASP A 276 -19.32 27.74 26.50
CA ASP A 276 -20.38 26.98 27.19
C ASP A 276 -21.16 26.08 26.22
N SER A 277 -20.99 24.76 26.35
CA SER A 277 -21.78 23.77 25.60
C SER A 277 -22.23 22.60 26.48
N LYS A 278 -23.54 22.57 26.76
CA LYS A 278 -24.19 21.52 27.56
C LYS A 278 -24.33 20.23 26.74
N PRO A 279 -24.15 19.04 27.35
CA PRO A 279 -24.20 17.77 26.63
C PRO A 279 -25.64 17.39 26.23
N GLN A 280 -25.93 17.39 24.93
CA GLN A 280 -27.20 16.89 24.40
C GLN A 280 -27.35 15.36 24.57
N ARG A 281 -28.57 14.90 24.83
CA ARG A 281 -28.94 13.47 24.79
C ARG A 281 -28.98 12.98 23.34
N ALA A 282 -28.35 11.84 23.07
CA ALA A 282 -28.44 11.18 21.77
C ALA A 282 -29.85 10.61 21.53
N THR A 283 -30.57 11.17 20.56
CA THR A 283 -31.85 10.64 20.07
C THR A 283 -31.64 9.51 19.05
N LYS A 284 -32.63 8.62 18.93
CA LYS A 284 -32.54 7.43 18.08
C LYS A 284 -32.86 7.80 16.62
N ARG A 285 -31.86 7.78 15.73
CA ARG A 285 -32.07 8.02 14.28
C ARG A 285 -33.03 6.98 13.69
N MET A 286 -34.15 7.45 13.11
CA MET A 286 -35.05 6.63 12.29
C MET A 286 -34.47 6.38 10.88
N SER A 287 -34.87 5.27 10.27
CA SER A 287 -34.48 4.81 8.94
C SER A 287 -35.12 5.64 7.82
N SER A 288 -34.56 5.56 6.60
CA SER A 288 -35.06 6.35 5.47
C SER A 288 -36.48 5.98 4.98
N PRO A 289 -36.93 4.70 5.02
CA PRO A 289 -38.32 4.37 4.69
C PRO A 289 -39.30 4.89 5.75
N GLU A 290 -38.96 4.73 7.04
CA GLU A 290 -39.79 5.18 8.17
C GLU A 290 -40.06 6.70 8.09
N ARG A 291 -39.04 7.49 7.76
CA ARG A 291 -39.18 8.94 7.52
C ARG A 291 -40.12 9.24 6.35
N TRP A 292 -40.02 8.50 5.24
CA TRP A 292 -40.86 8.71 4.06
C TRP A 292 -42.32 8.33 4.33
N GLU A 293 -42.57 7.22 5.02
CA GLU A 293 -43.91 6.79 5.43
C GLU A 293 -44.57 7.82 6.36
N VAL A 294 -43.85 8.31 7.37
CA VAL A 294 -44.35 9.38 8.26
C VAL A 294 -44.64 10.68 7.47
N GLN A 295 -43.78 11.05 6.52
CA GLN A 295 -44.03 12.21 5.64
C GLN A 295 -45.32 12.04 4.80
N GLN A 296 -45.62 10.84 4.30
CA GLN A 296 -46.87 10.56 3.59
C GLN A 296 -48.09 10.56 4.52
N LEU A 297 -47.95 10.10 5.78
CA LEU A 297 -49.03 10.13 6.77
C LEU A 297 -49.39 11.56 7.22
N ILE A 298 -48.41 12.46 7.30
CA ILE A 298 -48.64 13.90 7.52
C ILE A 298 -49.27 14.54 6.27
N ASN A 299 -48.75 14.28 5.07
CA ASN A 299 -49.29 14.82 3.82
C ASN A 299 -50.72 14.36 3.50
N SER A 300 -51.15 13.22 4.04
CA SER A 300 -52.53 12.71 3.95
C SER A 300 -53.42 13.14 5.12
N GLY A 301 -52.91 13.92 6.07
CA GLY A 301 -53.66 14.41 7.24
C GLY A 301 -54.04 13.34 8.25
N VAL A 302 -53.38 12.17 8.21
CA VAL A 302 -53.65 11.02 9.08
C VAL A 302 -52.85 11.09 10.38
N LEU A 303 -51.65 11.68 10.34
CA LEU A 303 -50.81 11.97 11.50
C LEU A 303 -50.79 13.47 11.75
N SER A 304 -50.90 13.90 13.01
CA SER A 304 -50.76 15.32 13.35
C SER A 304 -49.29 15.75 13.31
N VAL A 305 -49.05 17.06 13.24
CA VAL A 305 -47.68 17.61 13.34
C VAL A 305 -47.13 17.47 14.76
N GLU A 306 -48.01 17.41 15.76
CA GLU A 306 -47.70 17.26 17.19
C GLU A 306 -47.21 15.84 17.53
N ASP A 307 -47.64 14.82 16.78
CA ASP A 307 -47.18 13.42 16.93
C ASP A 307 -45.72 13.21 16.45
N TYR A 308 -45.06 14.22 15.88
CA TYR A 308 -43.73 14.05 15.29
C TYR A 308 -42.63 13.99 16.38
N PRO A 309 -41.71 12.99 16.38
CA PRO A 309 -40.72 12.81 17.47
C PRO A 309 -39.66 13.91 17.68
N THR A 310 -39.75 15.03 16.97
CA THR A 310 -38.92 16.25 17.16
C THR A 310 -39.76 17.53 17.24
N PHE A 311 -41.05 17.41 17.55
CA PHE A 311 -41.91 18.54 17.94
C PHE A 311 -41.68 18.88 19.42
N ASP A 312 -41.66 20.17 19.74
CA ASP A 312 -41.46 20.72 21.09
C ASP A 312 -42.45 21.87 21.32
N GLU A 313 -43.16 21.89 22.45
CA GLU A 313 -44.31 22.80 22.65
C GLU A 313 -43.90 24.29 22.71
N GLU A 314 -42.65 24.60 23.05
CA GLU A 314 -42.14 25.98 23.16
C GLU A 314 -41.56 26.53 21.83
N HIS A 315 -41.22 25.66 20.87
CA HIS A 315 -40.53 26.03 19.62
C HIS A 315 -41.12 25.40 18.34
N GLY A 316 -42.17 24.57 18.44
CA GLY A 316 -42.79 23.87 17.32
C GLY A 316 -41.96 22.68 16.83
N LEU A 317 -41.97 22.40 15.52
CA LEU A 317 -41.01 21.48 14.93
C LEU A 317 -39.60 22.05 15.09
N LEU A 318 -38.80 21.45 15.97
CA LEU A 318 -37.39 21.79 16.05
C LEU A 318 -36.74 21.39 14.72
N ASN A 319 -36.26 22.39 13.97
CA ASN A 319 -35.52 22.12 12.75
C ASN A 319 -34.15 21.53 13.15
N THR A 320 -34.09 20.21 13.35
CA THR A 320 -32.83 19.45 13.42
C THR A 320 -32.15 19.29 12.04
N GLU A 321 -32.51 20.18 11.11
CA GLU A 321 -31.52 20.94 10.36
C GLU A 321 -30.89 22.04 11.28
N ALA A 322 -30.18 21.70 12.37
CA ALA A 322 -28.82 21.18 12.29
C ALA A 322 -28.46 20.50 10.96
N THR A 323 -28.49 21.28 9.87
CA THR A 323 -27.63 21.00 8.74
C THR A 323 -26.22 20.92 9.30
N GLU A 324 -25.54 19.82 9.02
CA GLU A 324 -24.11 19.93 8.79
C GLU A 324 -24.00 20.98 7.68
N GLU A 325 -23.65 22.23 8.03
CA GLU A 325 -23.37 23.27 7.02
C GLU A 325 -22.43 22.60 6.02
N ASP A 326 -22.89 22.45 4.78
CA ASP A 326 -22.15 21.82 3.70
C ASP A 326 -20.94 22.72 3.44
N PHE A 327 -19.86 22.50 4.21
CA PHE A 327 -18.79 23.46 4.40
C PHE A 327 -17.88 23.40 3.17
N GLU A 328 -18.37 24.01 2.11
CA GLU A 328 -17.76 24.04 0.80
C GLU A 328 -16.46 24.84 0.91
N VAL A 329 -15.35 24.14 0.70
CA VAL A 329 -14.01 24.73 0.65
C VAL A 329 -13.68 24.93 -0.81
N GLU A 330 -13.60 26.18 -1.25
CA GLU A 330 -13.17 26.55 -2.59
C GLU A 330 -11.67 26.90 -2.59
N LEU A 331 -11.00 26.68 -3.72
CA LEU A 331 -9.65 27.18 -3.95
C LEU A 331 -9.69 28.70 -4.08
N ASN A 332 -8.65 29.39 -3.61
CA ASN A 332 -8.46 30.80 -3.93
C ASN A 332 -7.71 30.96 -5.26
N GLU A 333 -8.21 31.84 -6.14
CA GLU A 333 -7.66 32.05 -7.50
C GLU A 333 -6.75 33.31 -7.59
N ASP A 334 -6.39 33.92 -6.45
CA ASP A 334 -5.58 35.14 -6.40
C ASP A 334 -4.07 34.84 -6.58
N GLU A 335 -3.51 35.16 -7.75
CA GLU A 335 -2.05 35.04 -7.99
C GLU A 335 -1.22 35.98 -7.08
N PRO A 336 -0.14 35.50 -6.44
CA PRO A 336 0.76 36.33 -5.65
C PRO A 336 1.48 37.37 -6.51
N VAL A 337 1.72 38.55 -5.95
CA VAL A 337 2.18 39.75 -6.69
C VAL A 337 3.44 39.48 -7.52
N PHE A 338 4.38 38.69 -6.99
CA PHE A 338 5.65 38.38 -7.65
C PHE A 338 5.59 37.32 -8.76
N LEU A 339 4.47 36.58 -8.94
CA LEU A 339 4.29 35.59 -10.01
C LEU A 339 3.29 35.99 -11.10
N ARG A 340 2.62 37.14 -10.97
CA ARG A 340 1.48 37.54 -11.82
C ARG A 340 1.72 37.34 -13.31
N GLY A 341 0.89 36.49 -13.93
CA GLY A 341 0.96 36.14 -15.35
C GLY A 341 2.04 35.12 -15.77
N GLN A 342 2.97 34.73 -14.88
CA GLN A 342 3.94 33.66 -15.17
C GLN A 342 3.32 32.27 -14.97
N THR A 343 2.45 32.13 -13.98
CA THR A 343 1.70 30.91 -13.66
C THR A 343 0.88 30.42 -14.85
N HIS A 344 0.04 31.28 -15.46
CA HIS A 344 -0.70 30.94 -16.69
C HIS A 344 0.20 30.47 -17.84
N LEU A 345 1.34 31.13 -18.09
CA LEU A 345 2.30 30.69 -19.14
C LEU A 345 2.90 29.31 -18.86
N SER A 346 3.19 29.00 -17.59
CA SER A 346 3.69 27.67 -17.18
C SER A 346 2.67 26.54 -17.35
N HIS A 347 1.37 26.85 -17.30
CA HIS A 347 0.32 25.87 -17.61
C HIS A 347 0.23 25.53 -19.10
N GLU A 348 0.66 26.41 -20.02
CA GLU A 348 0.71 26.11 -21.46
C GLU A 348 1.94 25.28 -21.87
N LEU A 349 3.06 25.41 -21.15
CA LEU A 349 4.31 24.74 -21.48
C LEU A 349 4.23 23.20 -21.33
N SER A 350 4.92 22.48 -22.21
CA SER A 350 4.94 21.02 -22.21
C SER A 350 6.01 20.47 -21.25
N PRO A 351 5.71 19.44 -20.43
CA PRO A 351 6.69 18.86 -19.51
C PRO A 351 7.92 18.31 -20.23
N VAL A 352 9.06 18.29 -19.52
CA VAL A 352 10.36 17.91 -20.07
C VAL A 352 10.32 16.53 -20.72
N LYS A 353 10.77 16.45 -21.98
CA LYS A 353 10.86 15.19 -22.73
C LYS A 353 12.05 14.37 -22.24
N ILE A 354 11.79 13.49 -21.26
CA ILE A 354 12.77 12.52 -20.73
C ILE A 354 13.20 11.50 -21.80
N VAL A 355 12.35 11.27 -22.80
CA VAL A 355 12.61 10.36 -23.94
C VAL A 355 12.78 11.17 -25.23
N LYS A 356 13.84 10.89 -25.96
CA LYS A 356 14.24 11.59 -27.20
C LYS A 356 13.20 11.45 -28.33
N ASN A 357 12.79 10.21 -28.60
CA ASN A 357 11.77 9.85 -29.59
C ASN A 357 10.63 9.08 -28.87
N PRO A 358 9.47 9.69 -28.58
CA PRO A 358 8.39 9.00 -27.87
C PRO A 358 7.79 7.83 -28.68
N ASP A 359 7.77 7.95 -30.01
CA ASP A 359 7.25 6.91 -30.92
C ASP A 359 8.28 5.80 -31.26
N GLY A 360 9.48 5.86 -30.65
CA GLY A 360 10.60 4.95 -30.93
C GLY A 360 10.36 3.48 -30.58
N SER A 361 11.16 2.59 -31.15
CA SER A 361 11.08 1.14 -30.89
C SER A 361 11.32 0.80 -29.42
N MET A 362 12.29 1.47 -28.77
CA MET A 362 12.61 1.28 -27.35
C MET A 362 11.45 1.69 -26.45
N GLN A 363 10.77 2.80 -26.75
CA GLN A 363 9.68 3.31 -25.92
C GLN A 363 8.45 2.40 -26.00
N ARG A 364 8.17 1.82 -27.18
CA ARG A 364 7.12 0.79 -27.34
C ARG A 364 7.43 -0.45 -26.50
N ALA A 365 8.66 -0.94 -26.50
CA ALA A 365 9.06 -2.09 -25.67
C ALA A 365 8.91 -1.80 -24.15
N ALA A 366 9.24 -0.58 -23.68
CA ALA A 366 9.01 -0.18 -22.29
C ALA A 366 7.51 -0.16 -21.90
N MET A 367 6.63 0.34 -22.78
CA MET A 367 5.18 0.30 -22.57
C MET A 367 4.64 -1.14 -22.59
N THR A 368 5.05 -1.94 -23.59
CA THR A 368 4.64 -3.35 -23.73
C THR A 368 5.05 -4.18 -22.51
N GLN A 369 6.29 -4.05 -22.01
CA GLN A 369 6.71 -4.76 -20.80
C GLN A 369 5.90 -4.35 -19.56
N SER A 370 5.54 -3.06 -19.43
CA SER A 370 4.71 -2.59 -18.32
C SER A 370 3.33 -3.26 -18.32
N ASN A 371 2.76 -3.54 -19.49
CA ASN A 371 1.53 -4.30 -19.66
C ASN A 371 1.73 -5.81 -19.44
N LEU A 372 2.78 -6.42 -20.02
CA LEU A 372 3.10 -7.84 -19.83
C LEU A 372 3.40 -8.19 -18.37
N ALA A 373 4.06 -7.31 -17.62
CA ALA A 373 4.31 -7.48 -16.18
C ALA A 373 3.02 -7.47 -15.36
N LYS A 374 2.04 -6.63 -15.75
CA LYS A 374 0.70 -6.62 -15.16
C LYS A 374 -0.07 -7.89 -15.50
N GLU A 375 -0.06 -8.33 -16.75
CA GLU A 375 -0.70 -9.58 -17.18
C GLU A 375 -0.09 -10.81 -16.48
N ARG A 376 1.24 -10.90 -16.42
CA ARG A 376 1.98 -11.95 -15.68
C ARG A 376 1.62 -11.96 -14.19
N ARG A 377 1.38 -10.80 -13.58
CA ARG A 377 0.87 -10.68 -12.20
C ARG A 377 -0.56 -11.19 -12.07
N GLU A 378 -1.45 -10.77 -12.96
CA GLU A 378 -2.88 -11.14 -12.94
C GLU A 378 -3.08 -12.64 -13.23
N LEU A 379 -2.32 -13.22 -14.16
CA LEU A 379 -2.25 -14.67 -14.40
C LEU A 379 -1.75 -15.44 -13.18
N ARG A 380 -0.64 -15.00 -12.57
CA ARG A 380 -0.09 -15.62 -11.34
C ARG A 380 -1.07 -15.52 -10.15
N GLN A 381 -1.77 -14.41 -10.00
CA GLN A 381 -2.82 -14.26 -8.99
C GLN A 381 -4.03 -15.14 -9.29
N THR A 382 -4.40 -15.29 -10.56
CA THR A 382 -5.48 -16.20 -10.99
C THR A 382 -5.11 -17.66 -10.74
N GLN A 383 -3.87 -18.08 -11.02
CA GLN A 383 -3.35 -19.41 -10.69
C GLN A 383 -3.31 -19.66 -9.18
N ALA A 384 -2.89 -18.68 -8.38
CA ALA A 384 -2.91 -18.78 -6.92
C ALA A 384 -4.35 -18.92 -6.38
N ASN A 385 -5.30 -18.14 -6.90
CA ASN A 385 -6.72 -18.26 -6.56
C ASN A 385 -7.29 -19.62 -6.99
N GLN A 386 -6.96 -20.10 -8.19
CA GLN A 386 -7.37 -21.42 -8.69
C GLN A 386 -6.80 -22.57 -7.82
N LEU A 387 -5.55 -22.45 -7.37
CA LEU A 387 -4.97 -23.40 -6.41
C LEU A 387 -5.74 -23.38 -5.08
N ILE A 388 -6.04 -22.20 -4.54
CA ILE A 388 -6.85 -22.04 -3.31
C ILE A 388 -8.28 -22.59 -3.49
N ASP A 389 -8.92 -22.37 -4.64
CA ASP A 389 -10.25 -22.92 -4.95
C ASP A 389 -10.22 -24.43 -5.26
N SER A 390 -9.06 -24.98 -5.65
CA SER A 390 -8.87 -26.42 -5.85
C SER A 390 -8.64 -27.19 -4.55
N ILE A 391 -8.31 -26.51 -3.45
CA ILE A 391 -8.33 -27.10 -2.11
C ILE A 391 -9.81 -27.38 -1.75
N PRO A 392 -10.19 -28.63 -1.44
CA PRO A 392 -11.57 -28.95 -1.12
C PRO A 392 -12.08 -28.15 0.09
N LYS A 393 -13.21 -27.47 -0.08
CA LYS A 393 -13.81 -26.59 0.95
C LYS A 393 -14.47 -27.35 2.11
N ASP A 394 -14.45 -28.68 2.07
CA ASP A 394 -15.04 -29.60 3.05
C ASP A 394 -14.19 -29.79 4.34
N LEU A 395 -13.17 -28.94 4.57
CA LEU A 395 -12.30 -28.95 5.75
C LEU A 395 -12.99 -28.71 7.11
N ASN A 396 -14.30 -28.46 7.12
CA ASN A 396 -15.16 -28.41 8.32
C ASN A 396 -16.17 -29.57 8.41
N ARG A 397 -16.43 -30.31 7.33
CA ARG A 397 -17.53 -31.29 7.25
C ARG A 397 -17.42 -32.41 8.31
N PRO A 398 -16.23 -32.99 8.58
CA PRO A 398 -16.04 -33.96 9.68
C PRO A 398 -16.17 -33.38 11.10
N TRP A 399 -16.34 -32.06 11.26
CA TRP A 399 -16.63 -31.39 12.54
C TRP A 399 -18.11 -30.97 12.67
N GLU A 400 -18.81 -30.78 11.55
CA GLU A 400 -20.25 -30.53 11.49
C GLU A 400 -21.06 -31.83 11.55
N ASP A 401 -20.47 -32.96 11.14
CA ASP A 401 -21.05 -34.29 11.30
C ASP A 401 -20.95 -34.81 12.77
N PRO A 402 -22.05 -35.30 13.38
CA PRO A 402 -22.04 -35.91 14.71
C PRO A 402 -21.51 -37.36 14.76
N MET A 403 -21.40 -38.07 13.62
CA MET A 403 -20.88 -39.45 13.50
C MET A 403 -19.90 -39.63 12.32
N PRO A 404 -18.77 -38.88 12.25
CA PRO A 404 -17.73 -39.11 11.25
C PRO A 404 -16.97 -40.40 11.54
N GLU A 405 -16.39 -41.01 10.51
CA GLU A 405 -15.69 -42.28 10.65
C GLU A 405 -14.37 -42.16 11.43
N ALA A 406 -13.92 -43.29 12.00
CA ALA A 406 -12.80 -43.37 12.94
C ALA A 406 -11.42 -43.19 12.25
N GLY A 407 -11.17 -41.97 11.76
CA GLY A 407 -9.93 -41.55 11.12
C GLY A 407 -10.02 -40.16 10.49
N GLU A 408 -11.20 -39.75 10.01
CA GLU A 408 -11.38 -38.51 9.24
C GLU A 408 -10.99 -37.24 10.02
N ARG A 409 -11.30 -37.18 11.32
CA ARG A 409 -10.90 -36.06 12.18
C ARG A 409 -9.38 -35.98 12.38
N HIS A 410 -8.68 -37.12 12.42
CA HIS A 410 -7.22 -37.15 12.48
C HIS A 410 -6.61 -36.75 11.14
N PHE A 411 -7.13 -37.25 10.02
CA PHE A 411 -6.67 -36.88 8.68
C PHE A 411 -6.90 -35.37 8.38
N ALA A 412 -8.05 -34.83 8.78
CA ALA A 412 -8.31 -33.39 8.71
C ALA A 412 -7.41 -32.56 9.66
N GLN A 413 -7.00 -33.13 10.80
CA GLN A 413 -6.04 -32.51 11.72
C GLN A 413 -4.61 -32.55 11.17
N GLU A 414 -4.20 -33.63 10.49
CA GLU A 414 -2.93 -33.71 9.76
C GLU A 414 -2.90 -32.75 8.57
N LEU A 415 -3.97 -32.63 7.78
CA LEU A 415 -4.08 -31.64 6.70
C LEU A 415 -4.03 -30.19 7.22
N ARG A 416 -4.66 -29.89 8.37
CA ARG A 416 -4.48 -28.60 9.06
C ARG A 416 -3.06 -28.43 9.61
N GLY A 417 -2.43 -29.51 10.05
CA GLY A 417 -1.03 -29.55 10.48
C GLY A 417 -0.05 -29.24 9.37
N ILE A 418 -0.23 -29.83 8.18
CA ILE A 418 0.54 -29.54 6.96
C ILE A 418 0.40 -28.06 6.59
N ASN A 419 -0.81 -27.50 6.66
CA ASN A 419 -1.09 -26.08 6.42
C ASN A 419 -0.60 -25.11 7.52
N MET A 420 -0.02 -25.60 8.63
CA MET A 420 0.54 -24.77 9.71
C MET A 420 1.98 -25.13 10.12
N GLY A 421 2.54 -26.24 9.59
CA GLY A 421 3.75 -26.89 10.11
C GLY A 421 4.93 -26.97 9.14
N THR A 422 4.77 -26.64 7.85
CA THR A 422 5.90 -26.53 6.93
C THR A 422 6.79 -25.33 7.31
N SER A 423 7.99 -25.63 7.79
CA SER A 423 8.92 -24.63 8.33
C SER A 423 9.67 -23.90 7.21
N PHE A 424 9.17 -22.71 6.83
CA PHE A 424 9.87 -21.65 6.09
C PHE A 424 10.82 -22.08 4.97
N GLU A 425 10.27 -22.78 3.98
CA GLU A 425 10.89 -22.76 2.66
C GLU A 425 10.54 -21.45 1.95
N LEU A 426 11.40 -20.44 2.18
CA LEU A 426 11.64 -19.43 1.13
C LEU A 426 11.89 -20.20 -0.19
N PRO A 427 11.47 -19.69 -1.37
CA PRO A 427 11.70 -20.37 -2.65
C PRO A 427 13.14 -20.89 -2.75
N GLU A 428 13.35 -22.12 -3.22
CA GLU A 428 14.67 -22.81 -3.17
C GLU A 428 15.84 -21.90 -3.60
N TRP A 429 15.63 -21.08 -4.63
CA TRP A 429 16.62 -20.12 -5.13
C TRP A 429 16.95 -19.01 -4.12
N LYS A 430 15.95 -18.50 -3.39
CA LYS A 430 16.15 -17.55 -2.29
C LYS A 430 16.89 -18.19 -1.12
N GLN A 431 16.52 -19.40 -0.69
CA GLN A 431 17.29 -20.14 0.32
C GLN A 431 18.76 -20.33 -0.11
N LYS A 432 19.01 -20.85 -1.31
CA LYS A 432 20.37 -21.05 -1.85
C LYS A 432 21.18 -19.75 -1.93
N SER A 433 20.51 -18.60 -2.11
CA SER A 433 21.13 -17.26 -2.09
C SER A 433 21.32 -16.64 -0.69
N VAL A 434 20.66 -17.12 0.37
CA VAL A 434 20.94 -16.70 1.77
C VAL A 434 22.18 -17.44 2.30
N GLY A 435 23.24 -16.69 2.63
CA GLY A 435 24.46 -17.24 3.23
C GLY A 435 24.38 -17.33 4.77
N LYS A 436 25.11 -18.27 5.39
CA LYS A 436 25.14 -18.42 6.86
C LYS A 436 26.21 -17.58 7.58
N ASN A 437 27.23 -17.11 6.87
CA ASN A 437 28.33 -16.31 7.42
C ASN A 437 28.44 -15.00 6.63
N LEU A 438 28.62 -13.86 7.30
CA LEU A 438 28.94 -12.59 6.65
C LEU A 438 30.46 -12.40 6.58
N SER A 439 31.02 -12.52 5.38
CA SER A 439 32.32 -11.90 5.05
C SER A 439 32.07 -10.51 4.49
N TYR A 440 32.87 -9.52 4.89
CA TYR A 440 32.83 -8.17 4.33
C TYR A 440 34.16 -7.87 3.62
N GLY A 441 34.10 -7.76 2.29
CA GLY A 441 35.23 -7.37 1.45
C GLY A 441 36.04 -8.54 0.88
N ILE A 442 37.04 -8.19 0.06
CA ILE A 442 37.90 -9.14 -0.66
C ILE A 442 38.94 -9.71 0.31
N VAL A 443 38.94 -11.03 0.51
CA VAL A 443 40.01 -11.74 1.23
C VAL A 443 41.26 -11.76 0.34
N SER A 444 42.08 -10.73 0.48
CA SER A 444 43.31 -10.54 -0.29
C SER A 444 44.54 -10.95 0.50
N ASN A 445 45.38 -11.81 -0.08
CA ASN A 445 46.64 -12.26 0.53
C ASN A 445 47.78 -11.22 0.44
N LYS A 446 47.51 -10.01 -0.10
CA LYS A 446 48.50 -8.93 -0.24
C LYS A 446 48.38 -7.92 0.88
N THR A 447 49.48 -7.33 1.31
CA THR A 447 49.49 -6.22 2.27
C THR A 447 48.75 -5.00 1.72
N ILE A 448 48.23 -4.15 2.60
CA ILE A 448 47.49 -2.94 2.21
C ILE A 448 48.38 -2.00 1.37
N LEU A 449 49.68 -1.93 1.67
CA LEU A 449 50.63 -1.08 0.96
C LEU A 449 50.83 -1.56 -0.49
N GLU A 450 51.08 -2.85 -0.71
CA GLU A 450 51.13 -3.46 -2.05
C GLU A 450 49.82 -3.28 -2.84
N GLN A 451 48.66 -3.35 -2.17
CA GLN A 451 47.37 -3.08 -2.80
C GLN A 451 47.31 -1.63 -3.31
N ARG A 452 47.69 -0.65 -2.49
CA ARG A 452 47.71 0.78 -2.84
C ARG A 452 48.68 1.11 -3.96
N GLU A 453 49.92 0.59 -3.92
CA GLU A 453 50.90 0.75 -5.00
C GLU A 453 50.44 0.13 -6.32
N SER A 454 49.64 -0.93 -6.26
CA SER A 454 49.10 -1.57 -7.45
C SER A 454 48.04 -0.73 -8.18
N LEU A 455 47.49 0.34 -7.59
CA LEU A 455 46.39 1.12 -8.19
C LEU A 455 46.87 1.99 -9.37
N PRO A 456 46.09 2.15 -10.45
CA PRO A 456 46.46 2.99 -11.60
C PRO A 456 46.86 4.43 -11.22
N VAL A 457 46.16 5.05 -10.27
CA VAL A 457 46.46 6.41 -9.80
C VAL A 457 47.85 6.56 -9.17
N PHE A 458 48.40 5.50 -8.55
CA PHE A 458 49.71 5.55 -7.89
C PHE A 458 50.84 5.84 -8.88
N LYS A 459 50.78 5.27 -10.09
CA LYS A 459 51.74 5.52 -11.18
C LYS A 459 51.82 7.00 -11.57
N LEU A 460 50.74 7.75 -11.38
CA LEU A 460 50.64 9.17 -11.71
C LEU A 460 50.68 10.08 -10.48
N LYS A 461 50.83 9.54 -9.25
CA LYS A 461 50.78 10.27 -7.98
C LYS A 461 51.55 11.59 -8.01
N ARG A 462 52.82 11.59 -8.44
CA ARG A 462 53.65 12.80 -8.52
C ARG A 462 53.15 13.84 -9.53
N GLN A 463 52.57 13.40 -10.66
CA GLN A 463 51.99 14.31 -11.65
C GLN A 463 50.65 14.89 -11.16
N LEU A 464 49.82 14.07 -10.52
CA LEU A 464 48.54 14.49 -9.95
C LEU A 464 48.73 15.47 -8.79
N MET A 465 49.64 15.19 -7.85
CA MET A 465 49.99 16.13 -6.77
C MET A 465 50.51 17.47 -7.32
N LYS A 466 51.31 17.44 -8.39
CA LYS A 466 51.76 18.66 -9.08
C LYS A 466 50.56 19.43 -9.69
N ALA A 467 49.67 18.76 -10.41
CA ALA A 467 48.48 19.37 -11.01
C ALA A 467 47.52 19.96 -9.95
N ILE A 468 47.36 19.30 -8.81
CA ILE A 468 46.58 19.79 -7.66
C ILE A 468 47.26 21.00 -7.02
N ALA A 469 48.59 21.04 -6.94
CA ALA A 469 49.33 22.18 -6.40
C ALA A 469 49.18 23.44 -7.28
N GLU A 470 49.41 23.30 -8.59
CA GLU A 470 49.43 24.41 -9.55
C GLU A 470 48.06 25.02 -9.84
N ASN A 471 46.97 24.24 -9.75
CA ASN A 471 45.63 24.68 -10.13
C ASN A 471 44.71 24.94 -8.93
N GLN A 472 43.75 25.86 -9.09
CA GLN A 472 42.69 26.08 -8.11
C GLN A 472 41.52 25.11 -8.31
N VAL A 473 41.14 24.84 -9.57
CA VAL A 473 40.13 23.85 -9.95
C VAL A 473 40.77 22.83 -10.90
N LEU A 474 40.51 21.54 -10.69
CA LEU A 474 41.02 20.45 -11.52
C LEU A 474 39.90 19.44 -11.82
N VAL A 475 39.64 19.16 -13.10
CA VAL A 475 38.75 18.05 -13.50
C VAL A 475 39.61 16.80 -13.66
N VAL A 476 39.29 15.72 -12.95
CA VAL A 476 40.03 14.46 -13.02
C VAL A 476 39.13 13.36 -13.59
N ILE A 477 39.46 12.90 -14.79
CA ILE A 477 38.83 11.72 -15.40
C ILE A 477 39.56 10.47 -14.91
N GLY A 478 38.81 9.47 -14.48
CA GLY A 478 39.38 8.14 -14.24
C GLY A 478 38.29 7.09 -14.04
N GLU A 479 38.52 5.91 -14.60
CA GLU A 479 37.60 4.78 -14.48
C GLU A 479 37.32 4.43 -13.02
N THR A 480 36.12 3.91 -12.75
CA THR A 480 35.78 3.29 -11.48
C THR A 480 36.78 2.18 -11.15
N GLY A 481 37.36 2.18 -9.95
CA GLY A 481 38.42 1.22 -9.55
C GLY A 481 39.86 1.68 -9.84
N SER A 482 40.08 2.82 -10.49
CA SER A 482 41.43 3.39 -10.71
C SER A 482 42.12 3.93 -9.45
N GLY A 483 41.38 4.05 -8.34
CA GLY A 483 41.86 4.52 -7.04
C GLY A 483 41.50 5.98 -6.69
N LYS A 484 40.68 6.68 -7.51
CA LYS A 484 40.32 8.10 -7.30
C LYS A 484 39.94 8.40 -5.84
N THR A 485 38.81 7.86 -5.39
CA THR A 485 38.13 8.22 -4.14
C THR A 485 38.88 7.80 -2.88
N THR A 486 39.65 6.71 -2.96
CA THR A 486 40.44 6.20 -1.82
C THR A 486 41.79 6.88 -1.70
N GLN A 487 42.50 7.12 -2.81
CA GLN A 487 43.88 7.63 -2.75
C GLN A 487 43.99 9.15 -2.86
N MET A 488 43.12 9.84 -3.59
CA MET A 488 43.33 11.27 -3.86
C MET A 488 43.17 12.15 -2.62
N THR A 489 42.26 11.78 -1.71
CA THR A 489 42.13 12.40 -0.38
C THR A 489 43.39 12.20 0.47
N GLN A 490 43.91 10.97 0.51
CA GLN A 490 45.16 10.64 1.21
C GLN A 490 46.34 11.41 0.61
N TYR A 491 46.47 11.50 -0.72
CA TYR A 491 47.55 12.25 -1.37
C TYR A 491 47.44 13.77 -1.12
N MET A 492 46.23 14.33 -1.01
CA MET A 492 46.04 15.72 -0.58
C MET A 492 46.46 15.93 0.88
N ALA A 493 46.23 14.96 1.77
CA ALA A 493 46.72 15.01 3.15
C ALA A 493 48.26 14.90 3.21
N GLU A 494 48.87 14.00 2.43
CA GLU A 494 50.33 13.90 2.28
C GLU A 494 50.97 15.19 1.71
N MET A 495 50.25 15.95 0.89
CA MET A 495 50.67 17.28 0.42
C MET A 495 50.60 18.38 1.50
N GLY A 496 50.12 18.07 2.70
CA GLY A 496 50.00 19.03 3.81
C GLY A 496 48.78 19.95 3.75
N LEU A 497 47.80 19.71 2.86
CA LEU A 497 46.57 20.53 2.80
C LEU A 497 45.75 20.46 4.09
N THR A 498 45.93 19.40 4.89
CA THR A 498 45.35 19.23 6.23
C THR A 498 45.87 20.22 7.28
N SER A 499 46.99 20.91 7.02
CA SER A 499 47.57 21.89 7.97
C SER A 499 46.80 23.22 8.06
N THR A 500 45.91 23.50 7.10
CA THR A 500 45.15 24.76 7.01
C THR A 500 43.64 24.58 7.17
N GLY A 501 43.15 23.34 7.16
CA GLY A 501 41.74 22.98 7.17
C GLY A 501 41.54 21.52 6.77
N ILE A 502 40.32 21.03 6.86
CA ILE A 502 39.98 19.63 6.57
C ILE A 502 39.76 19.39 5.07
N ILE A 503 39.99 18.15 4.62
CA ILE A 503 39.73 17.70 3.26
C ILE A 503 38.32 17.10 3.20
N GLY A 504 37.43 17.73 2.44
CA GLY A 504 36.07 17.21 2.21
C GLY A 504 35.98 16.40 0.93
N CYS A 505 35.33 15.24 0.96
CA CYS A 505 35.00 14.46 -0.24
C CYS A 505 33.49 14.18 -0.27
N THR A 506 32.79 14.70 -1.27
CA THR A 506 31.36 14.41 -1.45
C THR A 506 31.15 13.09 -2.21
N GLN A 507 30.06 12.41 -1.87
CA GLN A 507 29.55 11.23 -2.55
C GLN A 507 28.03 11.39 -2.74
N PRO A 508 27.46 11.08 -3.91
CA PRO A 508 26.01 11.07 -4.09
C PRO A 508 25.32 9.98 -3.25
N ARG A 509 26.02 8.87 -2.96
CA ARG A 509 25.43 7.67 -2.33
C ARG A 509 25.95 7.43 -0.91
N ARG A 510 25.03 7.35 0.06
CA ARG A 510 25.32 7.09 1.48
C ARG A 510 26.23 5.88 1.73
N VAL A 511 25.91 4.74 1.11
CA VAL A 511 26.67 3.49 1.29
C VAL A 511 28.08 3.59 0.72
N ALA A 512 28.29 4.40 -0.33
CA ALA A 512 29.63 4.69 -0.84
C ALA A 512 30.41 5.56 0.15
N ALA A 513 29.79 6.61 0.70
CA ALA A 513 30.43 7.50 1.69
C ALA A 513 30.95 6.73 2.91
N SER A 514 30.14 5.90 3.56
CA SER A 514 30.56 5.15 4.75
C SER A 514 31.50 3.98 4.44
N SER A 515 31.31 3.28 3.31
CA SER A 515 32.20 2.20 2.89
C SER A 515 33.60 2.72 2.54
N VAL A 516 33.70 3.80 1.76
CA VAL A 516 34.98 4.42 1.40
C VAL A 516 35.65 5.03 2.64
N ALA A 517 34.91 5.72 3.51
CA ALA A 517 35.48 6.26 4.75
C ALA A 517 36.07 5.16 5.64
N LYS A 518 35.36 4.03 5.84
CA LYS A 518 35.88 2.88 6.59
C LYS A 518 37.13 2.31 5.93
N ARG A 519 37.10 2.09 4.61
CA ARG A 519 38.24 1.57 3.86
C ARG A 519 39.45 2.51 3.90
N VAL A 520 39.23 3.83 3.92
CA VAL A 520 40.32 4.81 4.00
C VAL A 520 40.86 4.93 5.42
N ALA A 521 40.04 4.78 6.47
CA ALA A 521 40.54 4.61 7.83
C ALA A 521 41.45 3.37 7.96
N GLU A 522 41.02 2.23 7.40
CA GLU A 522 41.82 0.99 7.30
C GLU A 522 43.12 1.17 6.48
N GLU A 523 43.13 2.03 5.46
CA GLU A 523 44.31 2.32 4.63
C GLU A 523 45.25 3.39 5.20
N PHE A 524 44.75 4.26 6.08
CA PHE A 524 45.50 5.32 6.76
C PHE A 524 46.08 4.84 8.10
N GLY A 525 45.42 3.88 8.76
CA GLY A 525 45.84 3.26 10.02
C GLY A 525 45.14 3.81 11.28
N CYS A 526 44.05 4.57 11.13
CA CYS A 526 43.29 5.16 12.23
C CYS A 526 41.97 4.40 12.49
N GLU A 527 41.33 4.64 13.64
CA GLU A 527 39.94 4.21 13.83
C GLU A 527 38.97 5.17 13.12
N LEU A 528 37.84 4.63 12.65
CA LEU A 528 36.81 5.39 11.95
C LEU A 528 36.12 6.38 12.91
N GLY A 529 36.26 7.67 12.62
CA GLY A 529 35.78 8.79 13.45
C GLY A 529 36.90 9.59 14.12
N GLN A 530 38.15 9.10 14.11
CA GLN A 530 39.36 9.88 14.44
C GLN A 530 39.75 10.73 13.23
N GLU A 531 40.96 10.55 12.68
CA GLU A 531 41.50 11.29 11.53
C GLU A 531 40.66 11.16 10.25
N VAL A 532 40.07 9.98 10.01
CA VAL A 532 39.15 9.72 8.89
C VAL A 532 37.75 9.49 9.44
N GLY A 533 36.79 10.29 8.97
CA GLY A 533 35.39 10.23 9.40
C GLY A 533 34.40 10.43 8.25
N TYR A 534 33.11 10.30 8.54
CA TYR A 534 32.06 10.64 7.58
C TYR A 534 30.85 11.34 8.20
N SER A 535 30.15 12.15 7.39
CA SER A 535 28.91 12.85 7.80
C SER A 535 27.80 12.69 6.76
N MET A 536 26.65 12.19 7.20
CA MET A 536 25.46 11.94 6.38
C MET A 536 24.18 12.37 7.10
N ARG A 537 23.09 12.49 6.34
CA ARG A 537 21.76 12.80 6.91
C ARG A 537 21.35 11.71 7.92
N PHE A 538 21.15 12.10 9.18
CA PHE A 538 20.86 11.22 10.33
C PHE A 538 22.01 10.28 10.78
N GLU A 539 23.26 10.51 10.37
CA GLU A 539 24.39 9.59 10.67
C GLU A 539 25.73 10.35 10.54
N ASP A 540 26.31 10.80 11.65
CA ASP A 540 27.59 11.53 11.67
C ASP A 540 28.61 10.82 12.57
N VAL A 541 29.79 10.54 12.00
CA VAL A 541 30.92 9.83 12.62
C VAL A 541 32.18 10.65 12.30
N THR A 542 32.26 11.82 12.91
CA THR A 542 33.40 12.74 12.86
C THR A 542 33.73 13.27 14.25
N SER A 543 34.97 13.72 14.43
CA SER A 543 35.49 14.30 15.67
C SER A 543 36.27 15.61 15.37
N PRO A 544 36.71 16.37 16.40
CA PRO A 544 37.62 17.50 16.20
C PRO A 544 38.98 17.13 15.58
N GLU A 545 39.33 15.84 15.58
CA GLU A 545 40.58 15.31 15.02
C GLU A 545 40.43 14.88 13.55
N THR A 546 39.21 14.90 12.99
CA THR A 546 38.96 14.45 11.61
C THR A 546 39.55 15.41 10.57
N VAL A 547 40.61 14.95 9.90
CA VAL A 547 41.31 15.66 8.81
C VAL A 547 40.79 15.30 7.42
N ILE A 548 40.25 14.08 7.23
CA ILE A 548 39.59 13.64 5.99
C ILE A 548 38.12 13.30 6.28
N LYS A 549 37.20 14.07 5.69
CA LYS A 549 35.75 13.94 5.90
C LYS A 549 35.03 13.55 4.61
N TYR A 550 34.52 12.32 4.58
CA TYR A 550 33.60 11.88 3.53
C TYR A 550 32.17 12.30 3.86
N MET A 551 31.37 12.73 2.88
CA MET A 551 30.02 13.21 3.17
C MET A 551 29.07 13.10 1.99
N THR A 552 27.77 13.08 2.26
CA THR A 552 26.78 13.31 1.20
C THR A 552 26.69 14.79 0.83
N GLU A 553 26.45 15.10 -0.44
CA GLU A 553 26.35 16.45 -1.01
C GLU A 553 25.42 17.38 -0.20
N GLY A 554 24.24 16.87 0.20
CA GLY A 554 23.26 17.57 1.05
C GLY A 554 23.65 17.76 2.53
N MET A 555 24.86 17.35 2.93
CA MET A 555 25.51 17.79 4.18
C MET A 555 26.43 18.97 3.91
N LEU A 556 27.21 18.95 2.81
CA LEU A 556 28.03 20.10 2.40
C LEU A 556 27.17 21.34 2.11
N LEU A 557 25.99 21.18 1.49
CA LEU A 557 25.02 22.28 1.33
C LEU A 557 24.53 22.86 2.68
N ARG A 558 24.40 22.04 3.74
CA ARG A 558 24.03 22.53 5.08
C ARG A 558 25.20 23.18 5.80
N GLU A 559 26.41 22.71 5.58
CA GLU A 559 27.61 23.41 6.07
C GLU A 559 27.83 24.74 5.33
N TYR A 560 27.45 24.85 4.05
CA TYR A 560 27.43 26.11 3.30
C TYR A 560 26.33 27.07 3.79
N LEU A 561 25.15 26.57 4.19
CA LEU A 561 24.11 27.38 4.85
C LEU A 561 24.60 27.99 6.17
N ALA A 562 25.39 27.24 6.95
CA ALA A 562 25.96 27.71 8.21
C ALA A 562 27.22 28.58 8.04
N ASP A 563 28.03 28.32 7.00
CA ASP A 563 29.23 29.07 6.64
C ASP A 563 29.42 29.10 5.11
N SER A 564 28.95 30.19 4.50
CA SER A 564 29.06 30.44 3.05
C SER A 564 30.49 30.62 2.52
N THR A 565 31.50 30.67 3.40
CA THR A 565 32.93 30.68 3.02
C THR A 565 33.59 29.29 3.09
N LEU A 566 32.89 28.32 3.69
CA LEU A 566 33.38 26.96 3.99
C LEU A 566 34.78 26.99 4.66
N SER A 567 34.99 27.93 5.59
CA SER A 567 36.28 28.28 6.21
C SER A 567 37.07 27.08 6.74
N LYS A 568 36.36 26.06 7.26
CA LYS A 568 36.92 24.81 7.77
C LYS A 568 37.66 23.98 6.73
N TYR A 569 37.30 24.10 5.45
CA TYR A 569 37.81 23.24 4.38
C TYR A 569 38.98 23.92 3.64
N SER A 570 40.03 23.15 3.37
CA SER A 570 41.18 23.59 2.53
C SER A 570 41.09 23.03 1.10
N ALA A 571 40.56 21.82 0.95
CA ALA A 571 40.28 21.20 -0.34
C ALA A 571 38.93 20.46 -0.34
N LEU A 572 38.22 20.53 -1.46
CA LEU A 572 36.95 19.84 -1.70
C LEU A 572 37.03 18.97 -2.95
N MET A 573 36.71 17.69 -2.80
CA MET A 573 36.62 16.71 -3.88
C MET A 573 35.15 16.37 -4.14
N LEU A 574 34.65 16.73 -5.33
CA LEU A 574 33.30 16.44 -5.81
C LEU A 574 33.35 15.18 -6.67
N ASP A 575 33.08 14.01 -6.09
CA ASP A 575 33.27 12.72 -6.74
C ASP A 575 31.99 12.07 -7.28
N GLU A 576 32.17 11.24 -8.30
CA GLU A 576 31.12 10.69 -9.16
C GLU A 576 30.16 11.78 -9.71
N ALA A 577 30.72 12.97 -9.99
CA ALA A 577 30.06 14.21 -10.45
C ALA A 577 29.18 14.07 -11.72
N HIS A 578 29.25 12.93 -12.39
CA HIS A 578 28.44 12.57 -13.55
C HIS A 578 27.08 11.94 -13.20
N GLU A 579 26.80 11.63 -11.93
CA GLU A 579 25.45 11.26 -11.49
C GLU A 579 24.47 12.46 -11.55
N ARG A 580 24.99 13.71 -11.56
CA ARG A 580 24.24 14.97 -11.79
C ARG A 580 22.97 15.08 -10.91
N THR A 581 23.15 14.89 -9.61
CA THR A 581 22.11 15.05 -8.59
C THR A 581 21.71 16.53 -8.44
N ILE A 582 20.53 16.81 -7.90
CA ILE A 582 20.09 18.21 -7.67
C ILE A 582 21.09 18.95 -6.75
N ASN A 583 21.59 18.25 -5.73
CA ASN A 583 22.51 18.84 -4.75
C ASN A 583 23.86 19.20 -5.37
N THR A 584 24.39 18.34 -6.25
CA THR A 584 25.68 18.59 -6.93
C THR A 584 25.57 19.75 -7.93
N ASP A 585 24.46 19.88 -8.66
CA ASP A 585 24.27 20.99 -9.60
C ASP A 585 24.14 22.35 -8.89
N VAL A 586 23.54 22.38 -7.69
CA VAL A 586 23.53 23.58 -6.82
C VAL A 586 24.93 23.85 -6.26
N LEU A 587 25.63 22.83 -5.74
CA LEU A 587 27.00 22.97 -5.26
C LEU A 587 27.94 23.52 -6.33
N PHE A 588 27.80 23.13 -7.60
CA PHE A 588 28.63 23.65 -8.68
C PHE A 588 28.54 25.18 -8.81
N GLY A 589 27.33 25.76 -8.81
CA GLY A 589 27.15 27.22 -8.87
C GLY A 589 27.70 27.94 -7.64
N LEU A 590 27.37 27.44 -6.44
CA LEU A 590 27.88 27.99 -5.18
C LEU A 590 29.41 27.98 -5.10
N LEU A 591 30.02 26.86 -5.50
CA LEU A 591 31.46 26.66 -5.45
C LEU A 591 32.20 27.41 -6.56
N LYS A 592 31.59 27.60 -7.74
CA LYS A 592 32.11 28.46 -8.82
C LYS A 592 32.22 29.93 -8.37
N ASP A 593 31.25 30.42 -7.62
CA ASP A 593 31.31 31.74 -6.99
C ASP A 593 32.24 31.81 -5.78
N LEU A 594 32.33 30.75 -4.98
CA LEU A 594 33.30 30.68 -3.88
C LEU A 594 34.74 30.68 -4.40
N VAL A 595 35.02 29.98 -5.51
CA VAL A 595 36.32 29.97 -6.21
C VAL A 595 36.72 31.36 -6.74
N ARG A 596 35.75 32.22 -7.10
CA ARG A 596 36.02 33.62 -7.44
C ARG A 596 36.49 34.41 -6.20
N LYS A 597 35.84 34.21 -5.05
CA LYS A 597 36.05 34.96 -3.79
C LYS A 597 37.26 34.48 -2.97
N ARG A 598 37.48 33.17 -2.91
CA ARG A 598 38.42 32.49 -2.00
C ARG A 598 39.46 31.71 -2.81
N LYS A 599 40.72 32.16 -2.79
CA LYS A 599 41.81 31.66 -3.69
C LYS A 599 42.69 30.57 -3.10
N ASP A 600 42.66 30.39 -1.79
CA ASP A 600 43.28 29.28 -1.06
C ASP A 600 42.52 27.96 -1.23
N LEU A 601 41.19 28.01 -1.34
CA LEU A 601 40.34 26.83 -1.50
C LEU A 601 40.59 26.14 -2.86
N LYS A 602 40.97 24.87 -2.80
CA LYS A 602 41.12 23.98 -3.98
C LYS A 602 39.89 23.12 -4.20
N ILE A 603 39.50 22.94 -5.46
CA ILE A 603 38.37 22.09 -5.86
C ILE A 603 38.82 21.06 -6.89
N ILE A 604 38.47 19.80 -6.64
CA ILE A 604 38.69 18.69 -7.56
C ILE A 604 37.33 18.12 -7.96
N VAL A 605 37.05 18.04 -9.25
CA VAL A 605 35.82 17.43 -9.79
C VAL A 605 36.19 16.11 -10.44
N THR A 606 35.77 14.98 -9.87
CA THR A 606 36.14 13.64 -10.36
C THR A 606 34.98 12.96 -11.07
N SER A 607 35.27 12.44 -12.27
CA SER A 607 34.29 11.80 -13.14
C SER A 607 34.84 10.49 -13.73
N ALA A 608 33.91 9.59 -14.09
CA ALA A 608 34.18 8.36 -14.84
C ALA A 608 33.77 8.47 -16.33
N THR A 609 33.28 9.63 -16.79
CA THR A 609 32.73 9.83 -18.14
C THR A 609 33.51 10.87 -18.96
N LEU A 610 33.35 10.78 -20.29
CA LEU A 610 33.98 11.67 -21.28
C LEU A 610 33.42 13.11 -21.30
N ASP A 611 32.38 13.42 -20.53
CA ASP A 611 31.70 14.73 -20.52
C ASP A 611 32.54 15.83 -19.82
N ALA A 612 33.80 15.55 -19.51
CA ALA A 612 34.76 16.41 -18.82
C ALA A 612 34.97 17.79 -19.47
N GLU A 613 34.80 17.90 -20.79
CA GLU A 613 34.81 19.20 -21.47
C GLU A 613 33.70 20.13 -20.95
N LYS A 614 32.51 19.61 -20.62
CA LYS A 614 31.41 20.42 -20.08
C LYS A 614 31.75 20.95 -18.68
N PHE A 615 32.34 20.10 -17.83
CA PHE A 615 32.83 20.50 -16.51
C PHE A 615 33.97 21.53 -16.62
N SER A 616 34.92 21.31 -17.53
CA SER A 616 36.05 22.23 -17.78
C SER A 616 35.57 23.61 -18.19
N ARG A 617 34.77 23.71 -19.27
CA ARG A 617 34.20 24.99 -19.76
C ARG A 617 33.38 25.71 -18.70
N TYR A 618 32.60 24.96 -17.92
CA TYR A 618 31.81 25.53 -16.83
C TYR A 618 32.67 26.10 -15.69
N PHE A 619 33.79 25.43 -15.36
CA PHE A 619 34.76 25.88 -14.35
C PHE A 619 35.94 26.66 -14.94
N PHE A 620 35.66 27.66 -15.79
CA PHE A 620 36.65 28.59 -16.34
C PHE A 620 37.74 27.95 -17.22
N ASP A 621 37.34 26.97 -18.04
CA ASP A 621 38.23 26.17 -18.91
C ASP A 621 39.37 25.47 -18.12
N CYS A 622 39.08 25.03 -16.88
CA CYS A 622 40.07 24.42 -16.01
C CYS A 622 40.66 23.11 -16.59
N PRO A 623 41.93 22.78 -16.32
CA PRO A 623 42.60 21.64 -16.93
C PRO A 623 41.95 20.30 -16.57
N ILE A 624 42.03 19.38 -17.52
CA ILE A 624 41.54 18.01 -17.43
C ILE A 624 42.73 17.06 -17.24
N PHE A 625 42.72 16.29 -16.16
CA PHE A 625 43.74 15.27 -15.87
C PHE A 625 43.15 13.87 -16.03
N THR A 626 43.67 13.09 -16.98
CA THR A 626 43.16 11.75 -17.29
C THR A 626 44.03 10.67 -16.66
N ILE A 627 43.47 9.91 -15.72
CA ILE A 627 44.07 8.69 -15.17
C ILE A 627 43.75 7.54 -16.14
N PRO A 628 44.75 6.91 -16.79
CA PRO A 628 44.51 5.81 -17.70
C PRO A 628 43.95 4.60 -16.96
N GLY A 629 43.03 3.93 -17.63
CA GLY A 629 42.23 2.85 -17.10
C GLY A 629 42.99 1.56 -16.80
N ARG A 630 42.20 0.56 -16.36
CA ARG A 630 42.62 -0.84 -16.30
C ARG A 630 41.68 -1.77 -17.07
N THR A 631 40.73 -1.22 -17.82
CA THR A 631 39.84 -2.00 -18.68
C THR A 631 40.61 -2.79 -19.73
N PHE A 632 40.35 -4.08 -19.74
CA PHE A 632 40.55 -4.94 -20.89
C PHE A 632 39.49 -4.63 -21.97
N PRO A 633 39.75 -4.94 -23.26
CA PRO A 633 38.77 -4.71 -24.31
C PRO A 633 37.48 -5.52 -24.06
N VAL A 634 36.34 -4.90 -24.37
CA VAL A 634 35.01 -5.53 -24.31
C VAL A 634 34.43 -5.55 -25.71
N GLU A 635 34.08 -6.75 -26.20
CA GLU A 635 33.34 -6.92 -27.46
C GLU A 635 31.88 -6.47 -27.24
N ILE A 636 31.34 -5.65 -28.15
CA ILE A 636 29.97 -5.13 -28.05
C ILE A 636 29.13 -5.73 -29.17
N LEU A 637 28.14 -6.53 -28.78
CA LEU A 637 27.20 -7.23 -29.65
C LEU A 637 25.82 -6.56 -29.54
N TYR A 638 25.16 -6.33 -30.68
CA TYR A 638 23.81 -5.74 -30.74
C TYR A 638 22.84 -6.75 -31.38
N THR A 639 21.56 -6.71 -31.00
CA THR A 639 20.52 -7.43 -31.75
C THR A 639 20.32 -6.79 -33.14
N LYS A 640 19.93 -7.62 -34.12
CA LYS A 640 19.59 -7.15 -35.47
C LYS A 640 18.23 -6.45 -35.51
N GLU A 641 17.30 -6.92 -34.69
CA GLU A 641 15.90 -6.48 -34.61
C GLU A 641 15.57 -6.04 -33.16
N PRO A 642 14.57 -5.17 -32.95
CA PRO A 642 14.19 -4.70 -31.63
C PRO A 642 13.28 -5.70 -30.90
N GLU A 643 13.73 -6.20 -29.76
CA GLU A 643 12.96 -7.15 -28.93
C GLU A 643 11.84 -6.45 -28.15
N LEU A 644 10.59 -6.91 -28.31
CA LEU A 644 9.43 -6.34 -27.60
C LEU A 644 9.33 -6.81 -26.14
N ASP A 645 9.72 -8.06 -25.86
CA ASP A 645 9.89 -8.59 -24.50
C ASP A 645 11.38 -8.74 -24.17
N TYR A 646 12.00 -7.62 -23.79
CA TYR A 646 13.40 -7.59 -23.37
C TYR A 646 13.70 -8.47 -22.15
N LEU A 647 12.69 -8.87 -21.36
CA LEU A 647 12.89 -9.69 -20.15
C LEU A 647 13.11 -11.16 -20.52
N ASP A 648 12.28 -11.74 -21.40
CA ASP A 648 12.53 -13.12 -21.84
C ASP A 648 13.75 -13.21 -22.76
N ALA A 649 13.96 -12.23 -23.65
CA ALA A 649 15.18 -12.12 -24.45
C ALA A 649 16.45 -12.05 -23.57
N SER A 650 16.38 -11.33 -22.44
CA SER A 650 17.48 -11.32 -21.44
C SER A 650 17.73 -12.69 -20.84
N LEU A 651 16.68 -13.42 -20.45
CA LEU A 651 16.81 -14.76 -19.87
C LEU A 651 17.36 -15.77 -20.87
N LEU A 652 16.91 -15.73 -22.12
CA LEU A 652 17.42 -16.56 -23.20
C LEU A 652 18.90 -16.26 -23.49
N CYS A 653 19.29 -14.98 -23.52
CA CYS A 653 20.69 -14.57 -23.69
C CYS A 653 21.58 -15.07 -22.54
N VAL A 654 21.16 -14.92 -21.28
CA VAL A 654 21.87 -15.46 -20.10
C VAL A 654 22.03 -16.99 -20.18
N MET A 655 21.00 -17.71 -20.60
CA MET A 655 21.07 -19.16 -20.78
C MET A 655 22.01 -19.57 -21.92
N GLN A 656 22.00 -18.84 -23.04
CA GLN A 656 22.93 -19.08 -24.15
C GLN A 656 24.38 -18.90 -23.69
N ILE A 657 24.69 -17.78 -23.02
CA ILE A 657 26.03 -17.49 -22.47
C ILE A 657 26.48 -18.60 -21.51
N HIS A 658 25.61 -19.05 -20.61
CA HIS A 658 25.93 -20.12 -19.66
C HIS A 658 26.27 -21.47 -20.31
N LEU A 659 25.67 -21.76 -21.47
CA LEU A 659 25.83 -23.03 -22.18
C LEU A 659 26.90 -23.02 -23.29
N SER A 660 27.19 -21.88 -23.92
CA SER A 660 28.10 -21.81 -25.09
C SER A 660 29.38 -20.98 -24.89
N GLU A 661 29.45 -20.08 -23.91
CA GLU A 661 30.62 -19.22 -23.69
C GLU A 661 31.50 -19.77 -22.53
N PRO A 662 32.82 -19.56 -22.55
CA PRO A 662 33.75 -20.08 -21.54
C PRO A 662 33.53 -19.48 -20.13
N GLU A 663 34.32 -19.94 -19.15
CA GLU A 663 34.24 -19.50 -17.74
C GLU A 663 34.25 -17.97 -17.58
N GLY A 664 33.44 -17.47 -16.65
CA GLY A 664 33.27 -16.05 -16.36
C GLY A 664 31.83 -15.73 -15.96
N ASP A 665 31.67 -14.85 -14.97
CA ASP A 665 30.35 -14.55 -14.39
C ASP A 665 29.56 -13.57 -15.25
N ILE A 666 28.24 -13.61 -15.09
CA ILE A 666 27.26 -12.86 -15.87
C ILE A 666 26.65 -11.75 -15.02
N LEU A 667 26.56 -10.53 -15.57
CA LEU A 667 25.82 -9.40 -14.99
C LEU A 667 24.67 -9.01 -15.94
N LEU A 668 23.44 -9.29 -15.52
CA LEU A 668 22.22 -8.89 -16.21
C LEU A 668 21.64 -7.61 -15.56
N PHE A 669 21.41 -6.57 -16.36
CA PHE A 669 20.70 -5.36 -15.94
C PHE A 669 19.19 -5.48 -16.16
N LEU A 670 18.37 -5.22 -15.13
CA LEU A 670 16.91 -5.11 -15.20
C LEU A 670 16.41 -3.83 -14.49
N THR A 671 15.15 -3.46 -14.68
CA THR A 671 14.66 -2.12 -14.31
C THR A 671 14.19 -2.01 -12.85
N GLY A 672 13.79 -3.12 -12.21
CA GLY A 672 13.36 -3.08 -10.80
C GLY A 672 13.08 -4.45 -10.16
N GLN A 673 12.80 -4.42 -8.85
CA GLN A 673 12.66 -5.60 -8.00
C GLN A 673 11.71 -6.68 -8.55
N GLU A 674 10.56 -6.31 -9.11
CA GLU A 674 9.55 -7.27 -9.56
C GLU A 674 9.99 -8.06 -10.81
N GLU A 675 10.69 -7.39 -11.73
CA GLU A 675 11.34 -8.04 -12.87
C GLU A 675 12.46 -8.96 -12.39
N ILE A 676 13.29 -8.50 -11.46
CA ILE A 676 14.43 -9.26 -10.92
C ILE A 676 13.95 -10.53 -10.18
N ASP A 677 13.00 -10.41 -9.25
CA ASP A 677 12.45 -11.56 -8.52
C ASP A 677 11.82 -12.59 -9.48
N THR A 678 11.14 -12.12 -10.54
CA THR A 678 10.52 -13.00 -11.55
C THR A 678 11.57 -13.61 -12.50
N ALA A 679 12.60 -12.86 -12.88
CA ALA A 679 13.71 -13.32 -13.70
C ALA A 679 14.50 -14.43 -12.99
N CYS A 680 14.85 -14.22 -11.72
CA CYS A 680 15.56 -15.22 -10.92
C CYS A 680 14.74 -16.51 -10.74
N GLU A 681 13.43 -16.39 -10.55
CA GLU A 681 12.50 -17.53 -10.44
C GLU A 681 12.41 -18.33 -11.74
N VAL A 682 12.18 -17.67 -12.89
CA VAL A 682 12.10 -18.33 -14.21
C VAL A 682 13.46 -18.93 -14.61
N LEU A 683 14.56 -18.22 -14.39
CA LEU A 683 15.92 -18.70 -14.67
C LEU A 683 16.24 -19.94 -13.82
N TYR A 684 15.89 -19.94 -12.54
CA TYR A 684 16.08 -21.10 -11.66
C TYR A 684 15.26 -22.31 -12.12
N GLN A 685 13.99 -22.13 -12.48
CA GLN A 685 13.14 -23.20 -13.01
C GLN A 685 13.70 -23.78 -14.32
N ARG A 686 14.09 -22.92 -15.27
CA ARG A 686 14.69 -23.34 -16.55
C ARG A 686 16.00 -24.10 -16.36
N ILE A 687 16.83 -23.70 -15.39
CA ILE A 687 18.12 -24.35 -15.12
C ILE A 687 17.94 -25.66 -14.35
N LYS A 688 17.01 -25.74 -13.38
CA LYS A 688 16.66 -27.00 -12.70
C LYS A 688 16.24 -28.08 -13.71
N ALA A 689 15.39 -27.71 -14.68
CA ALA A 689 14.97 -28.60 -15.77
C ALA A 689 16.09 -29.00 -16.78
N LEU A 690 17.22 -28.28 -16.80
CA LEU A 690 18.41 -28.65 -17.58
C LEU A 690 19.42 -29.48 -16.76
N GLN A 691 19.51 -29.22 -15.44
CA GLN A 691 20.30 -30.01 -14.49
C GLN A 691 19.71 -31.42 -14.31
N GLU A 692 18.38 -31.55 -14.26
CA GLU A 692 17.66 -32.83 -14.31
C GLU A 692 17.96 -33.66 -15.58
N ARG A 693 18.43 -33.00 -16.65
CA ARG A 693 18.86 -33.61 -17.91
C ARG A 693 20.38 -33.76 -18.04
N ALA A 694 21.14 -33.44 -16.97
CA ALA A 694 22.60 -33.43 -16.91
C ALA A 694 23.29 -32.59 -18.00
N LEU A 695 22.61 -31.59 -18.57
CA LEU A 695 23.08 -30.83 -19.74
C LEU A 695 23.78 -29.49 -19.40
N ALA A 696 23.76 -29.06 -18.15
CA ALA A 696 24.21 -27.72 -17.75
C ALA A 696 25.02 -27.71 -16.44
N PRO A 697 26.12 -26.93 -16.34
CA PRO A 697 26.82 -26.70 -15.07
C PRO A 697 25.97 -25.85 -14.11
N GLU A 698 26.38 -25.76 -12.84
CA GLU A 698 25.63 -25.00 -11.84
C GLU A 698 25.70 -23.48 -12.08
N LEU A 699 24.53 -22.81 -12.02
CA LEU A 699 24.42 -21.36 -12.03
C LEU A 699 23.93 -20.85 -10.67
N ILE A 700 24.73 -20.00 -10.02
CA ILE A 700 24.38 -19.33 -8.78
C ILE A 700 23.72 -17.99 -9.11
N ILE A 701 22.41 -17.90 -8.92
CA ILE A 701 21.61 -16.72 -9.25
C ILE A 701 21.52 -15.80 -8.03
N LEU A 702 21.96 -14.55 -8.16
CA LEU A 702 21.96 -13.54 -7.08
C LEU A 702 21.24 -12.25 -7.51
N PRO A 703 20.13 -11.86 -6.87
CA PRO A 703 19.43 -10.60 -7.16
C PRO A 703 20.12 -9.40 -6.49
N VAL A 704 20.09 -8.20 -7.10
CA VAL A 704 20.61 -6.96 -6.50
C VAL A 704 19.72 -5.76 -6.79
N TYR A 705 19.11 -5.21 -5.74
CA TYR A 705 18.32 -3.97 -5.79
C TYR A 705 18.44 -3.21 -4.46
N GLY A 706 18.10 -1.92 -4.47
CA GLY A 706 18.33 -1.01 -3.33
C GLY A 706 17.69 -1.46 -2.02
N ALA A 707 16.45 -1.98 -2.07
CA ALA A 707 15.70 -2.47 -0.91
C ALA A 707 16.11 -3.88 -0.42
N LEU A 708 17.16 -4.49 -1.00
CA LEU A 708 17.63 -5.82 -0.59
C LEU A 708 18.44 -5.73 0.72
N PRO A 709 18.31 -6.67 1.68
CA PRO A 709 19.13 -6.69 2.89
C PRO A 709 20.63 -6.71 2.60
N SER A 710 21.41 -5.97 3.40
CA SER A 710 22.85 -5.78 3.17
C SER A 710 23.68 -7.07 3.26
N GLU A 711 23.18 -8.09 3.97
CA GLU A 711 23.76 -9.42 4.05
C GLU A 711 23.72 -10.13 2.68
N MET A 712 22.57 -10.06 2.01
CA MET A 712 22.36 -10.59 0.65
C MET A 712 23.16 -9.80 -0.39
N GLN A 713 23.24 -8.48 -0.24
CA GLN A 713 24.06 -7.62 -1.11
C GLN A 713 25.55 -7.94 -0.98
N SER A 714 26.04 -8.33 0.20
CA SER A 714 27.46 -8.65 0.41
C SER A 714 27.88 -9.92 -0.33
N ARG A 715 26.97 -10.91 -0.44
CA ARG A 715 27.23 -12.21 -1.07
C ARG A 715 27.56 -12.15 -2.58
N ILE A 716 27.36 -11.01 -3.25
CA ILE A 716 27.74 -10.85 -4.67
C ILE A 716 29.25 -10.76 -4.87
N PHE A 717 29.99 -10.35 -3.83
CA PHE A 717 31.45 -10.25 -3.83
C PHE A 717 32.13 -11.60 -3.60
N ASP A 718 31.40 -12.63 -3.13
CA ASP A 718 31.95 -13.97 -2.98
C ASP A 718 32.32 -14.57 -4.36
N PRO A 719 33.48 -15.25 -4.49
CA PRO A 719 33.86 -15.93 -5.71
C PRO A 719 32.99 -17.18 -5.95
N ALA A 720 32.72 -17.50 -7.22
CA ALA A 720 32.01 -18.73 -7.57
C ALA A 720 32.86 -19.97 -7.23
N PRO A 721 32.26 -21.05 -6.68
CA PRO A 721 32.89 -22.37 -6.61
C PRO A 721 33.37 -22.86 -7.98
N LYS A 722 34.52 -23.54 -8.01
CA LYS A 722 35.11 -24.05 -9.27
C LYS A 722 34.14 -24.95 -10.03
N GLY A 723 33.96 -24.69 -11.33
CA GLY A 723 33.00 -25.42 -12.18
C GLY A 723 31.55 -24.92 -12.09
N SER A 724 31.27 -23.88 -11.29
CA SER A 724 30.00 -23.16 -11.28
C SER A 724 30.18 -21.72 -11.81
N ARG A 725 29.09 -21.08 -12.24
CA ARG A 725 29.08 -19.70 -12.73
C ARG A 725 28.10 -18.86 -11.90
N LYS A 726 28.43 -17.61 -11.58
CA LYS A 726 27.53 -16.67 -10.90
C LYS A 726 26.78 -15.82 -11.93
N CYS A 727 25.47 -15.67 -11.77
CA CYS A 727 24.65 -14.71 -12.52
C CYS A 727 24.07 -13.70 -11.55
N VAL A 728 24.57 -12.46 -11.64
CA VAL A 728 24.09 -11.33 -10.86
C VAL A 728 23.02 -10.61 -11.66
N VAL A 729 21.81 -10.51 -11.11
CA VAL A 729 20.65 -9.87 -11.75
C VAL A 729 20.35 -8.57 -11.00
N ALA A 730 20.75 -7.44 -11.58
CA ALA A 730 20.89 -6.16 -10.87
C ALA A 730 20.11 -5.01 -11.50
N THR A 731 19.77 -3.99 -10.69
CA THR A 731 19.40 -2.67 -11.21
C THR A 731 20.63 -1.82 -11.57
N ASN A 732 20.41 -0.56 -11.96
CA ASN A 732 21.43 0.49 -12.08
C ASN A 732 22.30 0.71 -10.81
N ILE A 733 22.05 0.02 -9.69
CA ILE A 733 22.97 -0.03 -8.55
C ILE A 733 24.34 -0.63 -8.93
N ALA A 734 24.38 -1.56 -9.89
CA ALA A 734 25.63 -2.15 -10.38
C ALA A 734 26.36 -1.27 -11.44
N GLU A 735 25.71 -0.21 -11.92
CA GLU A 735 26.15 0.58 -13.09
C GLU A 735 27.35 1.49 -12.83
N ALA A 736 27.42 2.09 -11.63
CA ALA A 736 28.50 3.00 -11.21
C ALA A 736 29.28 2.43 -10.02
N SER A 737 28.65 2.37 -8.84
CA SER A 737 29.36 2.32 -7.55
C SER A 737 29.77 0.93 -7.03
N LEU A 738 29.36 -0.18 -7.68
CA LEU A 738 29.73 -1.54 -7.25
C LEU A 738 30.84 -2.16 -8.12
N THR A 739 31.87 -2.71 -7.48
CA THR A 739 32.92 -3.54 -8.09
C THR A 739 32.68 -5.02 -7.77
N ILE A 740 31.99 -5.70 -8.68
CA ILE A 740 31.84 -7.16 -8.63
C ILE A 740 32.97 -7.76 -9.47
N ASP A 741 33.86 -8.50 -8.82
CA ASP A 741 34.94 -9.22 -9.49
C ASP A 741 34.42 -10.53 -10.12
N GLY A 742 35.04 -10.94 -11.22
CA GLY A 742 34.70 -12.16 -11.96
C GLY A 742 33.67 -11.97 -13.08
N ILE A 743 33.11 -10.77 -13.28
CA ILE A 743 32.19 -10.49 -14.39
C ILE A 743 32.96 -10.41 -15.73
N TYR A 744 32.65 -11.31 -16.66
CA TYR A 744 33.14 -11.30 -18.05
C TYR A 744 32.03 -11.03 -19.06
N TYR A 745 30.76 -11.30 -18.70
CA TYR A 745 29.62 -11.17 -19.59
C TYR A 745 28.61 -10.17 -19.03
N VAL A 746 28.23 -9.17 -19.83
CA VAL A 746 27.17 -8.22 -19.49
C VAL A 746 26.01 -8.38 -20.45
N VAL A 747 24.79 -8.49 -19.92
CA VAL A 747 23.55 -8.42 -20.69
C VAL A 747 22.82 -7.12 -20.35
N ASP A 748 22.64 -6.25 -21.34
CA ASP A 748 22.02 -4.94 -21.21
C ASP A 748 20.78 -4.83 -22.13
N PRO A 749 19.56 -4.84 -21.57
CA PRO A 749 18.35 -4.57 -22.34
C PRO A 749 18.15 -3.08 -22.65
N GLY A 750 19.00 -2.18 -22.13
CA GLY A 750 18.97 -0.75 -22.50
C GLY A 750 17.90 0.08 -21.78
N PHE A 751 17.36 -0.41 -20.66
CA PHE A 751 16.33 0.27 -19.87
C PHE A 751 16.80 0.63 -18.46
N CYS A 752 16.09 1.57 -17.83
CA CYS A 752 16.23 1.95 -16.43
C CYS A 752 14.90 2.51 -15.90
N LYS A 753 14.71 2.52 -14.57
CA LYS A 753 13.67 3.34 -13.94
C LYS A 753 14.26 4.68 -13.53
N GLN A 754 13.58 5.77 -13.87
CA GLN A 754 13.93 7.13 -13.46
C GLN A 754 12.73 7.78 -12.79
N ASN A 755 12.99 8.61 -11.78
CA ASN A 755 11.94 9.47 -11.26
C ASN A 755 11.66 10.61 -12.25
N ALA A 756 10.38 10.95 -12.37
CA ALA A 756 9.83 11.98 -13.23
C ALA A 756 8.74 12.72 -12.46
N PHE A 757 9.09 13.91 -11.95
CA PHE A 757 8.14 14.85 -11.37
C PHE A 757 7.32 15.52 -12.48
N ASN A 758 6.00 15.34 -12.44
CA ASN A 758 5.08 16.13 -13.26
C ASN A 758 4.66 17.36 -12.45
N SER A 759 5.21 18.52 -12.81
CA SER A 759 4.95 19.78 -12.10
C SER A 759 3.46 20.05 -11.92
N LYS A 760 2.66 19.90 -13.00
CA LYS A 760 1.24 20.28 -13.03
C LYS A 760 0.42 19.51 -11.98
N ILE A 761 0.67 18.20 -11.88
CA ILE A 761 0.02 17.29 -10.91
C ILE A 761 0.68 17.36 -9.52
N GLY A 762 1.84 17.99 -9.41
CA GLY A 762 2.64 18.02 -8.18
C GLY A 762 3.13 16.63 -7.74
N MET A 763 3.29 15.70 -8.70
CA MET A 763 3.45 14.27 -8.44
C MET A 763 4.75 13.69 -9.00
N ASP A 764 5.49 12.97 -8.15
CA ASP A 764 6.64 12.14 -8.53
C ASP A 764 6.18 10.77 -9.07
N SER A 765 6.72 10.36 -10.21
CA SER A 765 6.38 9.10 -10.88
C SER A 765 7.62 8.32 -11.32
N LEU A 766 7.67 7.01 -11.00
CA LEU A 766 8.81 6.15 -11.31
C LEU A 766 8.61 5.42 -12.64
N VAL A 767 9.02 6.06 -13.74
CA VAL A 767 8.77 5.60 -15.12
C VAL A 767 9.93 4.74 -15.63
N VAL A 768 9.63 3.69 -16.41
CA VAL A 768 10.62 2.94 -17.19
C VAL A 768 10.96 3.72 -18.46
N VAL A 769 12.24 4.04 -18.65
CA VAL A 769 12.74 4.78 -19.81
C VAL A 769 14.02 4.13 -20.38
N PRO A 770 14.33 4.34 -21.67
CA PRO A 770 15.61 3.93 -22.24
C PRO A 770 16.78 4.57 -21.49
N CYS A 771 17.89 3.84 -21.35
CA CYS A 771 19.11 4.38 -20.76
C CYS A 771 19.83 5.33 -21.74
N SER A 772 20.76 6.13 -21.22
CA SER A 772 21.63 6.96 -22.07
C SER A 772 22.80 6.15 -22.64
N GLN A 773 23.43 6.65 -23.70
CA GLN A 773 24.65 6.06 -24.24
C GLN A 773 25.79 6.05 -23.19
N ALA A 774 25.88 7.08 -22.34
CA ALA A 774 26.81 7.11 -21.21
C ALA A 774 26.56 5.95 -20.22
N SER A 775 25.29 5.74 -19.83
CA SER A 775 24.85 4.62 -18.99
C SER A 775 25.21 3.27 -19.64
N ALA A 776 24.82 3.05 -20.89
CA ALA A 776 25.13 1.84 -21.65
C ALA A 776 26.64 1.57 -21.81
N ARG A 777 27.49 2.61 -21.83
CA ARG A 777 28.96 2.48 -21.82
C ARG A 777 29.47 2.07 -20.43
N GLN A 778 28.95 2.63 -19.35
CA GLN A 778 29.31 2.21 -17.98
C GLN A 778 28.91 0.76 -17.67
N ARG A 779 27.74 0.32 -18.18
CA ARG A 779 27.28 -1.07 -18.13
C ARG A 779 28.23 -2.01 -18.87
N ALA A 780 28.55 -1.71 -20.13
CA ALA A 780 29.50 -2.50 -20.91
C ALA A 780 30.89 -2.57 -20.25
N GLY A 781 31.37 -1.46 -19.68
CA GLY A 781 32.63 -1.40 -18.94
C GLY A 781 32.72 -2.29 -17.69
N ARG A 782 31.61 -2.86 -17.20
CA ARG A 782 31.63 -3.84 -16.11
C ARG A 782 32.31 -5.15 -16.51
N ALA A 783 32.17 -5.58 -17.77
CA ALA A 783 32.77 -6.80 -18.31
C ALA A 783 34.29 -6.72 -18.47
N GLY A 784 34.85 -5.51 -18.64
CA GLY A 784 36.28 -5.31 -18.94
C GLY A 784 37.17 -5.19 -17.71
N ARG A 785 36.68 -5.43 -16.49
CA ARG A 785 37.40 -5.10 -15.25
C ARG A 785 38.44 -6.13 -14.83
N THR A 786 38.12 -7.43 -14.94
CA THR A 786 39.01 -8.53 -14.54
C THR A 786 39.75 -9.17 -15.71
N GLY A 787 39.19 -9.11 -16.92
CA GLY A 787 39.77 -9.65 -18.14
C GLY A 787 38.98 -9.20 -19.37
N PRO A 788 39.36 -9.61 -20.60
CA PRO A 788 38.62 -9.30 -21.81
C PRO A 788 37.22 -9.93 -21.77
N GLY A 789 36.18 -9.16 -22.07
CA GLY A 789 34.78 -9.56 -21.85
C GLY A 789 33.85 -9.29 -23.05
N LYS A 790 32.58 -9.64 -22.91
CA LYS A 790 31.52 -9.42 -23.91
C LYS A 790 30.33 -8.68 -23.32
N CYS A 791 29.75 -7.76 -24.08
CA CYS A 791 28.52 -7.04 -23.74
C CYS A 791 27.47 -7.27 -24.83
N TYR A 792 26.37 -7.94 -24.45
CA TYR A 792 25.22 -8.23 -25.30
C TYR A 792 24.14 -7.18 -25.05
N ARG A 793 23.86 -6.38 -26.08
CA ARG A 793 22.87 -5.31 -26.06
C ARG A 793 21.61 -5.77 -26.80
N LEU A 794 20.49 -5.83 -26.11
CA LEU A 794 19.21 -6.34 -26.66
C LEU A 794 18.42 -5.28 -27.44
N TYR A 795 19.17 -4.37 -28.09
CA TYR A 795 18.69 -3.25 -28.87
C TYR A 795 19.62 -3.03 -30.05
N THR A 796 19.06 -2.52 -31.16
CA THR A 796 19.81 -2.32 -32.40
C THR A 796 20.84 -1.19 -32.28
N GLU A 797 21.91 -1.26 -33.08
CA GLU A 797 22.90 -0.18 -33.14
C GLU A 797 22.27 1.15 -33.59
N ASN A 798 21.23 1.10 -34.43
CA ASN A 798 20.43 2.26 -34.83
C ASN A 798 19.69 2.87 -33.62
N ALA A 799 19.05 2.06 -32.77
CA ALA A 799 18.39 2.55 -31.56
C ALA A 799 19.41 3.19 -30.59
N TYR A 800 20.59 2.59 -30.41
CA TYR A 800 21.67 3.16 -29.60
C TYR A 800 22.14 4.54 -30.09
N LYS A 801 22.29 4.73 -31.41
CA LYS A 801 22.71 6.02 -31.99
C LYS A 801 21.58 7.05 -31.99
N ASN A 802 20.39 6.65 -32.44
CA ASN A 802 19.31 7.56 -32.83
C ASN A 802 18.18 7.68 -31.80
N GLU A 803 17.79 6.62 -31.09
CA GLU A 803 16.72 6.69 -30.07
C GLU A 803 17.24 7.04 -28.66
N MET A 804 18.42 6.57 -28.27
CA MET A 804 19.01 6.90 -26.97
C MET A 804 19.54 8.35 -26.91
N LEU A 805 19.48 8.93 -25.71
CA LEU A 805 20.17 10.18 -25.36
C LEU A 805 21.67 9.94 -25.16
N SER A 806 22.52 10.92 -25.45
CA SER A 806 23.97 10.83 -25.26
C SER A 806 24.34 10.66 -23.78
N THR A 807 23.79 11.52 -22.93
CA THR A 807 23.99 11.57 -21.48
C THR A 807 22.65 11.43 -20.75
N THR A 808 22.70 11.19 -19.43
CA THR A 808 21.52 11.22 -18.57
C THR A 808 21.05 12.66 -18.37
N VAL A 809 19.73 12.91 -18.49
CA VAL A 809 19.13 14.20 -18.14
C VAL A 809 19.37 14.47 -16.64
N PRO A 810 19.94 15.62 -16.23
CA PRO A 810 20.19 15.96 -14.83
C PRO A 810 18.96 15.83 -13.93
N GLU A 811 19.16 15.55 -12.65
CA GLU A 811 18.06 15.37 -11.69
C GLU A 811 17.28 16.68 -11.47
N ILE A 812 17.98 17.82 -11.50
CA ILE A 812 17.40 19.18 -11.38
C ILE A 812 16.35 19.52 -12.46
N GLN A 813 16.32 18.77 -13.57
CA GLN A 813 15.32 18.94 -14.63
C GLN A 813 14.14 17.95 -14.55
N ARG A 814 14.13 17.05 -13.56
CA ARG A 814 13.17 15.91 -13.49
C ARG A 814 12.59 15.65 -12.10
N ALA A 815 12.93 16.44 -11.09
CA ALA A 815 12.54 16.23 -9.69
C ALA A 815 11.94 17.50 -9.07
N ASN A 816 11.21 17.34 -7.96
CA ASN A 816 10.60 18.45 -7.23
C ASN A 816 11.66 19.39 -6.62
N LEU A 817 11.61 20.67 -6.98
CA LEU A 817 12.62 21.67 -6.58
C LEU A 817 12.30 22.39 -5.27
N GLY A 818 11.14 22.18 -4.64
CA GLY A 818 10.68 22.96 -3.49
C GLY A 818 11.60 22.96 -2.27
N SER A 819 12.32 21.85 -2.02
CA SER A 819 13.32 21.78 -0.94
C SER A 819 14.61 22.53 -1.26
N VAL A 820 15.00 22.57 -2.53
CA VAL A 820 16.23 23.20 -3.03
C VAL A 820 16.04 24.71 -3.21
N VAL A 821 14.91 25.14 -3.76
CA VAL A 821 14.54 26.57 -3.86
C VAL A 821 14.52 27.23 -2.49
N LEU A 822 13.99 26.53 -1.47
CA LEU A 822 14.01 27.00 -0.08
C LEU A 822 15.44 27.18 0.45
N GLN A 823 16.35 26.24 0.16
CA GLN A 823 17.76 26.34 0.57
C GLN A 823 18.51 27.45 -0.17
N MET A 824 18.31 27.61 -1.49
CA MET A 824 18.91 28.69 -2.27
C MET A 824 18.46 30.08 -1.79
N LYS A 825 17.15 30.25 -1.53
CA LYS A 825 16.61 31.48 -0.91
C LYS A 825 17.19 31.71 0.50
N ALA A 826 17.43 30.65 1.28
CA ALA A 826 18.07 30.77 2.60
C ALA A 826 19.56 31.15 2.52
N MET A 827 20.27 30.76 1.46
CA MET A 827 21.62 31.25 1.15
C MET A 827 21.65 32.70 0.63
N GLY A 828 20.49 33.34 0.47
CA GLY A 828 20.36 34.71 -0.05
C GLY A 828 20.30 34.81 -1.59
N ILE A 829 20.16 33.68 -2.30
CA ILE A 829 20.02 33.66 -3.76
C ILE A 829 18.56 34.00 -4.10
N ASN A 830 18.31 35.28 -4.35
CA ASN A 830 16.96 35.78 -4.64
C ASN A 830 16.57 35.59 -6.12
N ASP A 831 17.52 35.78 -7.04
CA ASP A 831 17.36 35.45 -8.46
C ASP A 831 17.77 33.99 -8.70
N LEU A 832 16.78 33.17 -9.06
CA LEU A 832 16.95 31.74 -9.37
C LEU A 832 17.05 31.50 -10.88
N MET A 833 16.74 32.51 -11.69
CA MET A 833 16.68 32.44 -13.16
C MET A 833 18.02 32.84 -13.78
N GLY A 834 18.69 33.85 -13.20
CA GLY A 834 20.05 34.24 -13.52
C GLY A 834 21.15 33.45 -12.78
N PHE A 835 20.79 32.44 -11.98
CA PHE A 835 21.78 31.59 -11.30
C PHE A 835 22.54 30.71 -12.29
N ASP A 836 23.87 30.61 -12.10
CA ASP A 836 24.84 29.97 -12.99
C ASP A 836 24.77 28.42 -12.90
N PHE A 837 23.62 27.83 -13.26
CA PHE A 837 23.45 26.38 -13.39
C PHE A 837 24.19 25.83 -14.62
N MET A 838 24.81 24.65 -14.51
CA MET A 838 25.40 23.95 -15.67
C MET A 838 24.35 23.50 -16.70
N ASP A 839 23.16 23.13 -16.22
CA ASP A 839 21.95 22.89 -17.00
C ASP A 839 20.78 23.45 -16.18
N PRO A 840 20.13 24.54 -16.61
CA PRO A 840 19.09 25.17 -15.79
C PRO A 840 17.83 24.30 -15.69
N PRO A 841 17.09 24.38 -14.56
CA PRO A 841 15.77 23.75 -14.43
C PRO A 841 14.72 24.35 -15.37
N PRO A 842 13.61 23.63 -15.65
CA PRO A 842 12.44 24.19 -16.31
C PRO A 842 11.82 25.33 -15.50
N GLN A 843 11.34 26.36 -16.19
CA GLN A 843 10.72 27.54 -15.56
C GLN A 843 9.48 27.14 -14.76
N ASP A 844 8.62 26.27 -15.31
CA ASP A 844 7.42 25.73 -14.66
C ASP A 844 7.74 25.06 -13.31
N ALA A 845 8.84 24.31 -13.24
CA ALA A 845 9.27 23.63 -12.03
C ALA A 845 9.80 24.60 -10.96
N LEU A 846 10.38 25.74 -11.36
CA LEU A 846 10.74 26.82 -10.44
C LEU A 846 9.51 27.62 -9.98
N VAL A 847 8.61 28.00 -10.89
CA VAL A 847 7.38 28.76 -10.59
C VAL A 847 6.52 27.99 -9.61
N MET A 848 6.22 26.72 -9.88
CA MET A 848 5.41 25.89 -8.97
C MET A 848 6.13 25.58 -7.65
N ALA A 849 7.47 25.53 -7.63
CA ALA A 849 8.22 25.41 -6.37
C ALA A 849 8.12 26.69 -5.52
N LEU A 850 8.19 27.88 -6.13
CA LEU A 850 7.98 29.16 -5.46
C LEU A 850 6.55 29.30 -4.95
N GLU A 851 5.55 28.95 -5.76
CA GLU A 851 4.13 28.96 -5.41
C GLU A 851 3.83 28.05 -4.20
N ASN A 852 4.34 26.80 -4.21
CA ASN A 852 4.19 25.87 -3.09
C ASN A 852 4.85 26.41 -1.80
N LEU A 853 5.98 27.11 -1.90
CA LEU A 853 6.66 27.71 -0.75
C LEU A 853 5.96 28.98 -0.23
N TYR A 854 5.37 29.77 -1.12
CA TYR A 854 4.50 30.90 -0.75
C TYR A 854 3.22 30.40 -0.05
N ALA A 855 2.53 29.39 -0.59
CA ALA A 855 1.36 28.79 0.04
C ALA A 855 1.66 28.18 1.44
N LEU A 856 2.87 27.65 1.65
CA LEU A 856 3.34 27.22 2.98
C LEU A 856 3.67 28.38 3.94
N GLY A 857 3.72 29.63 3.48
CA GLY A 857 4.16 30.81 4.24
C GLY A 857 5.67 30.88 4.46
N ALA A 858 6.46 30.15 3.66
CA ALA A 858 7.91 30.23 3.68
C ALA A 858 8.42 31.49 2.95
N LEU A 859 7.70 31.91 1.90
CA LEU A 859 7.93 33.16 1.17
C LEU A 859 6.87 34.21 1.51
N ASP A 860 7.18 35.49 1.28
CA ASP A 860 6.26 36.63 1.34
C ASP A 860 5.81 37.09 -0.06
N ASP A 861 5.00 38.15 -0.11
CA ASP A 861 4.42 38.73 -1.34
C ASP A 861 5.46 39.30 -2.31
N GLU A 862 6.70 39.51 -1.86
CA GLU A 862 7.85 39.94 -2.67
C GLU A 862 8.73 38.75 -3.13
N GLY A 863 8.39 37.52 -2.72
CA GLY A 863 9.16 36.31 -3.01
C GLY A 863 10.46 36.20 -2.21
N LEU A 864 10.57 36.92 -1.08
CA LEU A 864 11.68 36.86 -0.12
C LEU A 864 11.36 35.87 1.02
N LEU A 865 12.39 35.49 1.78
CA LEU A 865 12.29 34.40 2.76
C LEU A 865 11.85 34.89 4.15
N THR A 866 10.64 34.47 4.58
CA THR A 866 10.02 34.89 5.85
C THR A 866 10.79 34.40 7.08
N ARG A 867 10.45 34.94 8.27
CA ARG A 867 10.95 34.39 9.56
C ARG A 867 10.58 32.91 9.75
N LEU A 868 9.48 32.45 9.16
CA LEU A 868 9.09 31.04 9.15
C LEU A 868 9.94 30.25 8.15
N GLY A 869 10.08 30.75 6.91
CA GLY A 869 10.91 30.13 5.87
C GLY A 869 12.37 29.93 6.29
N LYS A 870 12.96 30.91 6.97
CA LYS A 870 14.31 30.80 7.56
C LYS A 870 14.42 29.68 8.58
N LYS A 871 13.42 29.51 9.45
CA LYS A 871 13.35 28.36 10.37
C LYS A 871 13.11 27.04 9.63
N MET A 872 12.35 27.03 8.53
CA MET A 872 12.06 25.81 7.75
C MET A 872 13.30 25.27 7.03
N ALA A 873 14.12 26.15 6.44
CA ALA A 873 15.31 25.78 5.66
C ALA A 873 16.39 25.03 6.47
N GLU A 874 16.43 25.25 7.79
CA GLU A 874 17.35 24.60 8.73
C GLU A 874 17.05 23.11 8.95
N PHE A 875 15.79 22.69 8.84
CA PHE A 875 15.42 21.30 9.11
C PHE A 875 15.80 20.38 7.93
N PRO A 876 16.40 19.21 8.19
CA PRO A 876 16.76 18.23 7.16
C PRO A 876 15.54 17.38 6.75
N VAL A 877 14.43 18.03 6.39
CA VAL A 877 13.15 17.42 5.92
C VAL A 877 12.53 18.27 4.81
N GLU A 878 11.44 17.79 4.21
CA GLU A 878 10.69 18.56 3.21
C GLU A 878 10.04 19.83 3.80
N PRO A 879 9.82 20.90 3.01
CA PRO A 879 9.14 22.10 3.47
C PRO A 879 7.77 21.83 4.14
N LYS A 880 6.98 20.89 3.59
CA LYS A 880 5.69 20.46 4.17
C LYS A 880 5.88 19.90 5.59
N ASN A 881 6.80 18.95 5.77
CA ASN A 881 7.16 18.39 7.09
C ASN A 881 7.77 19.44 8.05
N ALA A 882 8.58 20.38 7.56
CA ALA A 882 9.13 21.47 8.38
C ALA A 882 8.05 22.43 8.89
N LYS A 883 7.06 22.76 8.05
CA LYS A 883 5.87 23.54 8.44
C LYS A 883 5.04 22.82 9.51
N VAL A 884 4.86 21.51 9.38
CA VAL A 884 4.17 20.68 10.39
C VAL A 884 4.91 20.71 11.74
N LEU A 885 6.24 20.54 11.76
CA LEU A 885 7.07 20.63 12.98
C LEU A 885 6.98 22.02 13.64
N LEU A 886 7.08 23.10 12.86
CA LEU A 886 7.02 24.46 13.42
C LEU A 886 5.62 24.82 13.94
N THR A 887 4.57 24.29 13.32
CA THR A 887 3.18 24.51 13.78
C THR A 887 2.87 23.68 15.04
N SER A 888 3.47 22.50 15.20
CA SER A 888 3.25 21.66 16.38
C SER A 888 3.84 22.23 17.67
N VAL A 889 4.92 23.02 17.58
CA VAL A 889 5.43 23.84 18.69
C VAL A 889 4.37 24.86 19.12
N VAL A 890 3.79 25.62 18.18
CA VAL A 890 2.76 26.64 18.46
C VAL A 890 1.48 26.03 19.05
N LEU A 891 1.11 24.82 18.62
CA LEU A 891 -0.07 24.12 19.14
C LEU A 891 0.19 23.33 20.44
N GLY A 892 1.44 23.15 20.87
CA GLY A 892 1.80 22.31 22.02
C GLY A 892 1.50 20.82 21.79
N CYS A 893 2.00 20.28 20.67
CA CYS A 893 1.94 18.85 20.28
C CYS A 893 3.25 18.38 19.61
N ALA A 894 4.37 19.01 19.98
CA ALA A 894 5.65 18.83 19.31
C ALA A 894 6.22 17.40 19.46
N GLU A 895 6.03 16.75 20.61
CA GLU A 895 6.59 15.43 20.86
C GLU A 895 5.95 14.33 19.98
N GLU A 896 4.62 14.33 19.85
CA GLU A 896 3.92 13.38 19.00
C GLU A 896 4.26 13.63 17.51
N VAL A 897 4.30 14.90 17.10
CA VAL A 897 4.57 15.29 15.72
C VAL A 897 6.03 15.02 15.31
N LEU A 898 7.01 15.25 16.18
CA LEU A 898 8.40 14.81 15.99
C LEU A 898 8.48 13.32 15.67
N THR A 899 7.75 12.52 16.45
CA THR A 899 7.71 11.06 16.33
C THR A 899 7.05 10.63 15.01
N ILE A 900 5.97 11.29 14.60
CA ILE A 900 5.29 11.04 13.33
C ILE A 900 6.17 11.43 12.13
N VAL A 901 6.76 12.63 12.11
CA VAL A 901 7.64 13.09 11.02
C VAL A 901 8.90 12.22 10.92
N ALA A 902 9.43 11.74 12.04
CA ALA A 902 10.54 10.81 12.05
C ALA A 902 10.18 9.42 11.49
N MET A 903 8.96 8.92 11.76
CA MET A 903 8.44 7.67 11.20
C MET A 903 8.08 7.78 9.71
N LEU A 904 7.60 8.95 9.26
CA LEU A 904 7.36 9.27 7.84
C LEU A 904 8.68 9.38 7.05
N SER A 905 9.74 9.91 7.66
CA SER A 905 11.05 10.11 7.02
C SER A 905 11.84 8.82 6.76
N VAL A 906 11.24 7.63 6.96
CA VAL A 906 11.89 6.33 6.84
C VAL A 906 11.04 5.36 5.99
N GLU A 907 11.73 4.50 5.23
CA GLU A 907 11.15 3.42 4.45
C GLU A 907 10.17 2.54 5.27
N THR A 908 9.20 1.94 4.59
CA THR A 908 7.99 1.30 5.17
C THR A 908 8.28 0.41 6.39
N VAL A 909 7.94 0.91 7.58
CA VAL A 909 8.20 0.27 8.88
C VAL A 909 7.51 -1.10 9.02
N PHE A 910 6.34 -1.28 8.39
CA PHE A 910 5.61 -2.55 8.37
C PHE A 910 6.20 -3.53 7.35
N PHE A 911 6.48 -4.76 7.78
CA PHE A 911 6.89 -5.87 6.92
C PHE A 911 5.67 -6.77 6.63
N ARG A 912 5.43 -7.11 5.36
CA ARG A 912 4.25 -7.91 4.95
C ARG A 912 4.69 -9.11 4.08
N PRO A 913 5.15 -10.23 4.69
CA PRO A 913 5.56 -11.42 3.95
C PRO A 913 4.40 -12.02 3.15
N LYS A 914 4.68 -12.63 1.98
CA LYS A 914 3.63 -13.18 1.11
C LYS A 914 2.87 -14.34 1.77
N GLU A 915 3.55 -15.28 2.46
CA GLU A 915 2.87 -16.37 3.17
C GLU A 915 2.13 -15.91 4.44
N LYS A 916 2.58 -14.84 5.10
CA LYS A 916 2.08 -14.41 6.43
C LYS A 916 1.21 -13.16 6.41
N GLN A 917 0.66 -12.76 5.25
CA GLN A 917 -0.12 -11.52 5.11
C GLN A 917 -1.21 -11.39 6.19
N ALA A 918 -2.07 -12.40 6.36
CA ALA A 918 -3.14 -12.36 7.36
C ALA A 918 -2.64 -12.21 8.81
N GLN A 919 -1.49 -12.80 9.16
CA GLN A 919 -0.89 -12.64 10.49
C GLN A 919 -0.31 -11.23 10.68
N ALA A 920 0.38 -10.70 9.67
CA ALA A 920 0.92 -9.34 9.68
C ALA A 920 -0.19 -8.29 9.75
N ASP A 921 -1.26 -8.47 8.96
CA ASP A 921 -2.42 -7.58 8.95
C ASP A 921 -3.20 -7.65 10.26
N GLN A 922 -3.37 -8.84 10.87
CA GLN A 922 -3.97 -8.98 12.20
C GLN A 922 -3.12 -8.33 13.30
N LYS A 923 -1.78 -8.45 13.23
CA LYS A 923 -0.87 -7.76 14.15
C LYS A 923 -0.94 -6.24 13.95
N LYS A 924 -0.95 -5.76 12.71
CA LYS A 924 -1.09 -4.34 12.37
C LYS A 924 -2.42 -3.76 12.87
N ALA A 925 -3.51 -4.50 12.72
CA ALA A 925 -4.85 -4.10 13.16
C ALA A 925 -4.93 -3.79 14.67
N LYS A 926 -4.03 -4.33 15.51
CA LYS A 926 -3.94 -3.99 16.94
C LYS A 926 -3.46 -2.55 17.21
N PHE A 927 -2.82 -1.92 16.24
CA PHE A 927 -2.29 -0.55 16.33
C PHE A 927 -3.13 0.46 15.51
N HIS A 928 -4.15 0.01 14.77
CA HIS A 928 -4.97 0.87 13.91
C HIS A 928 -5.77 1.89 14.72
N GLN A 929 -5.38 3.15 14.62
CA GLN A 929 -6.15 4.26 15.18
C GLN A 929 -7.25 4.71 14.22
N PRO A 930 -8.46 5.04 14.70
CA PRO A 930 -9.62 5.32 13.84
C PRO A 930 -9.50 6.62 13.04
N GLU A 931 -8.60 7.54 13.41
CA GLU A 931 -8.39 8.85 12.78
C GLU A 931 -7.30 8.83 11.69
N GLY A 932 -6.46 7.79 11.60
CA GLY A 932 -5.53 7.64 10.47
C GLY A 932 -4.23 6.85 10.69
N ASP A 933 -3.49 6.70 9.59
CA ASP A 933 -2.19 6.02 9.53
C ASP A 933 -1.10 6.74 10.34
N HIS A 934 -1.13 8.07 10.38
CA HIS A 934 -0.20 8.89 11.15
C HIS A 934 -0.22 8.55 12.65
N LEU A 935 -1.42 8.44 13.25
CA LEU A 935 -1.57 8.09 14.67
C LEU A 935 -1.36 6.58 14.91
N THR A 936 -1.61 5.75 13.89
CA THR A 936 -1.21 4.33 13.87
C THR A 936 0.31 4.18 13.97
N MET A 937 1.10 5.00 13.25
CA MET A 937 2.57 5.01 13.35
C MET A 937 3.07 5.52 14.71
N LEU A 938 2.45 6.57 15.27
CA LEU A 938 2.73 7.03 16.63
C LEU A 938 2.50 5.90 17.66
N SER A 939 1.37 5.20 17.55
CA SER A 939 1.01 4.09 18.44
C SER A 939 2.00 2.92 18.35
N VAL A 940 2.50 2.62 17.15
CA VAL A 940 3.56 1.61 16.95
C VAL A 940 4.87 2.04 17.61
N TYR A 941 5.30 3.29 17.45
CA TYR A 941 6.53 3.78 18.08
C TYR A 941 6.43 3.77 19.61
N GLN A 942 5.32 4.28 20.18
CA GLN A 942 5.07 4.27 21.62
C GLN A 942 5.01 2.85 22.19
N ALA A 943 4.42 1.89 21.46
CA ALA A 943 4.41 0.49 21.90
C ALA A 943 5.81 -0.16 21.86
N TRP A 944 6.67 0.24 20.91
CA TRP A 944 8.06 -0.20 20.85
C TRP A 944 8.92 0.41 21.97
N GLU A 945 8.73 1.70 22.27
CA GLU A 945 9.38 2.41 23.37
C GLU A 945 9.00 1.79 24.74
N ASN A 946 7.72 1.52 24.96
CA ASN A 946 7.22 0.76 26.11
C ASN A 946 7.80 -0.67 26.20
N SER A 947 8.18 -1.29 25.08
CA SER A 947 8.89 -2.57 25.03
C SER A 947 10.41 -2.47 25.29
N LYS A 948 10.91 -1.29 25.70
CA LYS A 948 12.33 -0.97 25.88
C LYS A 948 13.17 -1.20 24.62
N PHE A 949 12.63 -0.78 23.47
CA PHE A 949 13.28 -0.86 22.16
C PHE A 949 13.67 -2.29 21.71
N SER A 950 12.89 -3.29 22.14
CA SER A 950 13.16 -4.72 21.94
C SER A 950 13.15 -5.15 20.46
N ASN A 951 14.20 -5.87 20.04
CA ASN A 951 14.28 -6.49 18.70
C ASN A 951 13.28 -7.66 18.51
N PRO A 952 13.16 -8.62 19.45
CA PRO A 952 12.12 -9.66 19.39
C PRO A 952 10.70 -9.11 19.25
N TRP A 953 10.38 -8.03 19.96
CA TRP A 953 9.06 -7.38 19.85
C TRP A 953 8.79 -6.85 18.43
N CYS A 954 9.80 -6.33 17.73
CA CYS A 954 9.66 -5.95 16.33
C CYS A 954 9.34 -7.15 15.44
N TYR A 955 10.06 -8.27 15.61
CA TYR A 955 9.84 -9.49 14.84
C TYR A 955 8.42 -10.04 15.05
N ASP A 956 7.99 -10.16 16.30
CA ASP A 956 6.66 -10.66 16.67
C ASP A 956 5.51 -9.83 16.10
N ASN A 957 5.72 -8.53 15.84
CA ASN A 957 4.72 -7.62 15.33
C ASN A 957 4.94 -7.24 13.85
N PHE A 958 5.83 -7.95 13.14
CA PHE A 958 6.18 -7.70 11.74
C PHE A 958 6.64 -6.26 11.45
N ILE A 959 7.47 -5.72 12.33
CA ILE A 959 8.07 -4.38 12.23
C ILE A 959 9.55 -4.51 11.88
N GLN A 960 10.02 -3.67 10.95
CA GLN A 960 11.42 -3.64 10.56
C GLN A 960 12.28 -2.94 11.63
N ALA A 961 13.01 -3.72 12.44
CA ALA A 961 13.85 -3.20 13.53
C ALA A 961 14.90 -2.17 13.04
N ARG A 962 15.43 -2.31 11.82
CA ARG A 962 16.35 -1.32 11.20
C ARG A 962 15.67 0.01 10.89
N ALA A 963 14.42 -0.02 10.42
CA ALA A 963 13.65 1.17 10.08
C ALA A 963 13.26 1.95 11.35
N ILE A 964 12.71 1.28 12.35
CA ILE A 964 12.24 1.96 13.58
C ILE A 964 13.39 2.52 14.44
N ARG A 965 14.57 1.87 14.42
CA ARG A 965 15.81 2.45 14.95
C ARG A 965 16.23 3.72 14.20
N ARG A 966 16.27 3.69 12.86
CA ARG A 966 16.54 4.90 12.05
C ARG A 966 15.53 6.02 12.36
N ALA A 967 14.26 5.71 12.57
CA ALA A 967 13.26 6.69 12.98
C ALA A 967 13.57 7.29 14.38
N GLN A 968 14.05 6.48 15.33
CA GLN A 968 14.54 7.00 16.61
C GLN A 968 15.72 7.98 16.42
N ASP A 969 16.66 7.68 15.52
CA ASP A 969 17.81 8.54 15.26
C ASP A 969 17.43 9.84 14.52
N VAL A 970 16.47 9.77 13.59
CA VAL A 970 15.82 10.95 12.99
C VAL A 970 15.16 11.81 14.09
N ARG A 971 14.39 11.20 15.00
CA ARG A 971 13.72 11.89 16.13
C ARG A 971 14.74 12.61 17.02
N LYS A 972 15.86 11.96 17.37
CA LYS A 972 16.97 12.56 18.14
C LYS A 972 17.58 13.77 17.41
N GLN A 973 17.84 13.68 16.10
CA GLN A 973 18.42 14.80 15.35
C GLN A 973 17.44 15.98 15.24
N LEU A 974 16.15 15.73 15.00
CA LEU A 974 15.14 16.79 14.93
C LEU A 974 14.93 17.47 16.29
N LEU A 975 14.94 16.70 17.40
CA LEU A 975 14.90 17.23 18.75
C LEU A 975 16.09 18.17 19.03
N SER A 976 17.32 17.72 18.74
CA SER A 976 18.54 18.52 18.90
C SER A 976 18.55 19.83 18.10
N ILE A 977 17.82 19.88 16.98
CA ILE A 977 17.62 21.12 16.21
C ILE A 977 16.62 22.04 16.90
N LEU A 978 15.50 21.52 17.42
CA LEU A 978 14.54 22.31 18.20
C LEU A 978 15.14 22.88 19.48
N ASP A 979 15.92 22.08 20.22
CA ASP A 979 16.66 22.50 21.41
C ASP A 979 17.62 23.66 21.10
N ARG A 980 18.38 23.55 20.01
CA ARG A 980 19.30 24.60 19.51
C ARG A 980 18.57 25.91 19.22
N TYR A 981 17.36 25.83 18.67
CA TYR A 981 16.52 26.98 18.37
C TYR A 981 15.61 27.40 19.54
N LYS A 982 15.76 26.81 20.73
CA LYS A 982 14.99 27.08 21.95
C LYS A 982 13.48 27.03 21.70
N MET A 983 13.02 25.93 21.12
CA MET A 983 11.59 25.67 20.90
C MET A 983 11.08 24.65 21.92
N ASP A 984 10.08 25.02 22.71
CA ASP A 984 9.57 24.18 23.80
C ASP A 984 8.88 22.91 23.25
N VAL A 985 9.42 21.74 23.60
CA VAL A 985 8.88 20.44 23.19
C VAL A 985 7.86 19.95 24.21
N VAL A 986 6.57 20.13 23.89
CA VAL A 986 5.43 19.77 24.76
C VAL A 986 4.59 18.67 24.11
N SER A 987 4.20 17.67 24.90
CA SER A 987 3.22 16.62 24.53
C SER A 987 1.78 17.14 24.65
N CYS A 988 0.91 16.74 23.71
CA CYS A 988 -0.52 17.05 23.77
C CYS A 988 -1.37 16.05 24.56
N GLY A 989 -0.76 15.02 25.16
CA GLY A 989 -1.42 14.02 25.99
C GLY A 989 -2.49 13.25 25.21
N LYS A 990 -3.77 13.47 25.55
CA LYS A 990 -4.91 12.80 24.88
C LYS A 990 -5.51 13.61 23.72
N ASN A 991 -5.13 14.87 23.53
CA ASN A 991 -5.80 15.79 22.60
C ASN A 991 -5.23 15.69 21.17
N LEU A 992 -5.34 14.50 20.57
CA LEU A 992 -4.80 14.14 19.25
C LEU A 992 -5.30 15.04 18.10
N ASN A 993 -6.42 15.76 18.27
CA ASN A 993 -6.87 16.79 17.34
C ASN A 993 -5.83 17.91 17.12
N LYS A 994 -4.98 18.23 18.11
CA LYS A 994 -3.85 19.15 17.95
C LYS A 994 -2.82 18.63 16.94
N VAL A 995 -2.54 17.32 16.97
CA VAL A 995 -1.65 16.63 16.02
C VAL A 995 -2.26 16.65 14.61
N ARG A 996 -3.58 16.39 14.50
CA ARG A 996 -4.29 16.46 13.20
C ARG A 996 -4.22 17.87 12.58
N ARG A 997 -4.54 18.92 13.35
CA ARG A 997 -4.41 20.32 12.89
C ARG A 997 -2.96 20.69 12.52
N ALA A 998 -1.96 20.26 13.29
CA ALA A 998 -0.55 20.49 12.95
C ALA A 998 -0.14 19.87 11.60
N ILE A 999 -0.63 18.66 11.29
CA ILE A 999 -0.37 17.98 10.00
C ILE A 999 -1.09 18.69 8.84
N VAL A 1000 -2.36 19.09 9.03
CA VAL A 1000 -3.11 19.87 8.03
C VAL A 1000 -2.37 21.17 7.67
N ALA A 1001 -1.78 21.87 8.63
CA ALA A 1001 -1.07 23.13 8.38
C ALA A 1001 0.14 23.05 7.43
N GLY A 1002 0.67 21.85 7.14
CA GLY A 1002 1.71 21.63 6.12
C GLY A 1002 1.30 20.76 4.93
N TYR A 1003 0.17 20.04 5.01
CA TYR A 1003 -0.33 19.14 3.97
C TYR A 1003 -1.73 19.53 3.45
N PHE A 1004 -2.16 20.78 3.65
CA PHE A 1004 -3.48 21.29 3.22
C PHE A 1004 -3.76 21.09 1.71
N ALA A 1005 -2.75 21.25 0.85
CA ALA A 1005 -2.88 21.00 -0.60
C ALA A 1005 -3.03 19.50 -0.94
N ASN A 1006 -2.57 18.61 -0.06
CA ASN A 1006 -2.67 17.16 -0.22
C ASN A 1006 -4.00 16.62 0.35
N THR A 1007 -5.12 17.16 -0.15
CA THR A 1007 -6.47 16.83 0.32
C THR A 1007 -7.36 16.28 -0.79
N ALA A 1008 -8.25 15.35 -0.42
CA ALA A 1008 -9.23 14.77 -1.32
C ALA A 1008 -10.60 14.67 -0.64
N LYS A 1009 -11.66 14.96 -1.41
CA LYS A 1009 -13.06 14.78 -1.02
C LYS A 1009 -13.62 13.51 -1.67
N LYS A 1010 -14.38 12.75 -0.91
CA LYS A 1010 -15.09 11.55 -1.36
C LYS A 1010 -16.12 11.91 -2.43
N ASP A 1011 -16.07 11.20 -3.55
CA ASP A 1011 -17.01 11.35 -4.65
C ASP A 1011 -17.95 10.13 -4.68
N PRO A 1012 -19.28 10.30 -4.65
CA PRO A 1012 -20.23 9.18 -4.65
C PRO A 1012 -20.13 8.23 -5.85
N GLN A 1013 -19.58 8.68 -6.98
CA GLN A 1013 -19.45 7.87 -8.20
C GLN A 1013 -18.04 7.30 -8.36
N GLU A 1014 -17.00 8.11 -8.20
CA GLU A 1014 -15.61 7.74 -8.55
C GLU A 1014 -14.73 7.33 -7.36
N GLY A 1015 -15.17 7.54 -6.11
CA GLY A 1015 -14.42 7.16 -4.90
C GLY A 1015 -13.93 8.38 -4.12
N TYR A 1016 -12.79 8.96 -4.50
CA TYR A 1016 -12.32 10.26 -4.01
C TYR A 1016 -11.76 11.07 -5.18
N ARG A 1017 -11.85 12.39 -5.10
CA ARG A 1017 -11.23 13.34 -6.03
C ARG A 1017 -10.32 14.31 -5.29
N THR A 1018 -9.15 14.63 -5.83
CA THR A 1018 -8.24 15.64 -5.26
C THR A 1018 -8.87 17.03 -5.27
N MET A 1019 -8.57 17.86 -4.26
CA MET A 1019 -9.14 19.21 -4.19
C MET A 1019 -8.54 20.20 -5.20
N VAL A 1020 -7.29 19.97 -5.64
CA VAL A 1020 -6.56 20.88 -6.54
C VAL A 1020 -6.93 20.65 -8.01
N GLU A 1021 -6.91 19.39 -8.48
CA GLU A 1021 -7.14 19.06 -9.90
C GLU A 1021 -8.40 18.22 -10.16
N GLY A 1022 -9.08 17.71 -9.12
CA GLY A 1022 -10.27 16.87 -9.28
C GLY A 1022 -9.99 15.42 -9.73
N GLN A 1023 -8.74 14.97 -9.72
CA GLN A 1023 -8.34 13.64 -10.22
C GLN A 1023 -8.84 12.48 -9.33
N PRO A 1024 -9.29 11.34 -9.90
CA PRO A 1024 -9.91 10.24 -9.18
C PRO A 1024 -8.87 9.33 -8.48
N VAL A 1025 -8.73 9.50 -7.17
CA VAL A 1025 -7.72 8.85 -6.31
C VAL A 1025 -8.33 7.84 -5.34
N TYR A 1026 -7.55 6.84 -4.91
CA TYR A 1026 -8.02 5.73 -4.08
C TYR A 1026 -7.20 5.59 -2.79
N ILE A 1027 -7.80 5.16 -1.68
CA ILE A 1027 -7.04 4.84 -0.46
C ILE A 1027 -6.22 3.57 -0.69
N HIS A 1028 -4.91 3.59 -0.40
CA HIS A 1028 -4.04 2.43 -0.55
C HIS A 1028 -4.47 1.29 0.39
N PRO A 1029 -4.56 0.02 -0.06
CA PRO A 1029 -5.04 -1.11 0.76
C PRO A 1029 -4.25 -1.41 2.04
N SER A 1030 -3.06 -0.83 2.22
CA SER A 1030 -2.30 -0.95 3.48
C SER A 1030 -2.73 0.06 4.56
N SER A 1031 -3.65 0.98 4.27
CA SER A 1031 -4.08 2.03 5.19
C SER A 1031 -5.05 1.51 6.25
N ALA A 1032 -4.95 2.00 7.48
CA ALA A 1032 -5.95 1.80 8.53
C ALA A 1032 -7.34 2.33 8.14
N LEU A 1033 -7.41 3.29 7.20
CA LEU A 1033 -8.65 3.86 6.67
C LEU A 1033 -9.16 3.14 5.40
N PHE A 1034 -8.58 2.02 4.95
CA PHE A 1034 -9.08 1.34 3.74
C PHE A 1034 -10.55 0.86 3.88
N ASN A 1035 -10.93 0.35 5.05
CA ASN A 1035 -12.29 -0.14 5.33
C ASN A 1035 -13.24 0.94 5.90
N LYS A 1036 -12.78 2.17 6.13
CA LYS A 1036 -13.57 3.29 6.64
C LYS A 1036 -13.55 4.39 5.60
N SER A 1037 -14.68 4.73 4.99
CA SER A 1037 -14.72 5.73 3.92
C SER A 1037 -15.26 7.09 4.41
N PRO A 1038 -14.46 7.90 5.14
CA PRO A 1038 -14.82 9.26 5.54
C PRO A 1038 -15.04 10.14 4.30
N GLU A 1039 -15.72 11.27 4.45
CA GLU A 1039 -15.91 12.20 3.34
C GLU A 1039 -14.62 12.97 2.98
N TRP A 1040 -13.87 13.42 3.99
CA TRP A 1040 -12.65 14.21 3.79
C TRP A 1040 -11.42 13.48 4.29
N VAL A 1041 -10.39 13.41 3.43
CA VAL A 1041 -9.09 12.82 3.76
C VAL A 1041 -7.93 13.74 3.39
N LEU A 1042 -6.90 13.69 4.22
CA LEU A 1042 -5.56 14.19 3.92
C LEU A 1042 -4.64 13.00 3.64
N TYR A 1043 -3.73 13.13 2.68
CA TYR A 1043 -2.75 12.11 2.32
C TYR A 1043 -1.31 12.66 2.39
N HIS A 1044 -0.33 11.80 2.68
CA HIS A 1044 1.08 12.21 2.67
C HIS A 1044 1.63 12.21 1.24
N GLU A 1045 1.43 11.10 0.54
CA GLU A 1045 1.91 10.83 -0.83
C GLU A 1045 0.75 10.36 -1.71
N LEU A 1046 0.81 10.69 -3.00
CA LEU A 1046 0.13 9.93 -4.05
C LEU A 1046 1.18 9.04 -4.72
N VAL A 1047 0.82 7.79 -5.01
CA VAL A 1047 1.68 6.86 -5.76
C VAL A 1047 0.92 6.28 -6.94
N LEU A 1048 1.42 6.55 -8.15
CA LEU A 1048 0.88 6.02 -9.39
C LEU A 1048 1.35 4.58 -9.58
N THR A 1049 0.40 3.67 -9.81
CA THR A 1049 0.65 2.24 -10.06
C THR A 1049 -0.18 1.78 -11.26
N THR A 1050 -1.12 0.83 -11.07
CA THR A 1050 -2.24 0.61 -12.00
C THR A 1050 -3.41 1.58 -11.76
N LYS A 1051 -3.42 2.23 -10.59
CA LYS A 1051 -4.27 3.35 -10.18
C LYS A 1051 -3.44 4.30 -9.30
N GLU A 1052 -3.93 5.50 -9.10
CA GLU A 1052 -3.39 6.47 -8.14
C GLU A 1052 -3.86 6.12 -6.71
N TYR A 1053 -2.90 5.84 -5.83
CA TYR A 1053 -3.17 5.49 -4.45
C TYR A 1053 -2.62 6.54 -3.47
N MET A 1054 -3.52 7.09 -2.66
CA MET A 1054 -3.20 7.88 -1.47
C MET A 1054 -2.56 7.01 -0.40
N ARG A 1055 -1.38 7.40 0.08
CA ARG A 1055 -0.67 6.75 1.19
C ARG A 1055 -0.66 7.62 2.44
N ASN A 1056 -0.57 6.94 3.58
CA ASN A 1056 -0.55 7.50 4.93
C ASN A 1056 -1.69 8.51 5.12
N THR A 1057 -2.93 8.03 5.15
CA THR A 1057 -4.12 8.90 5.16
C THR A 1057 -4.58 9.26 6.57
N MET A 1058 -5.33 10.36 6.68
CA MET A 1058 -5.89 10.89 7.92
C MET A 1058 -7.29 11.47 7.69
N THR A 1059 -8.19 11.31 8.66
CA THR A 1059 -9.50 12.00 8.68
C THR A 1059 -9.32 13.46 9.12
N ILE A 1060 -9.90 14.39 8.37
CA ILE A 1060 -9.81 15.83 8.63
C ILE A 1060 -11.21 16.47 8.65
N ASP A 1061 -11.34 17.56 9.41
CA ASP A 1061 -12.56 18.37 9.44
C ASP A 1061 -12.34 19.57 8.50
N PRO A 1062 -13.22 19.87 7.52
CA PRO A 1062 -12.93 20.82 6.44
C PRO A 1062 -12.75 22.27 6.92
N LYS A 1063 -13.31 22.61 8.09
CA LYS A 1063 -13.10 23.91 8.78
C LYS A 1063 -11.62 24.25 8.97
N TRP A 1064 -10.79 23.25 9.28
CA TRP A 1064 -9.35 23.44 9.51
C TRP A 1064 -8.58 23.89 8.26
N LEU A 1065 -9.09 23.61 7.05
CA LEU A 1065 -8.43 24.03 5.81
C LEU A 1065 -8.49 25.54 5.62
N VAL A 1066 -9.65 26.14 5.88
CA VAL A 1066 -9.85 27.60 5.80
C VAL A 1066 -9.19 28.32 6.98
N GLU A 1067 -9.15 27.71 8.17
CA GLU A 1067 -8.43 28.25 9.33
C GLU A 1067 -6.90 28.29 9.14
N LEU A 1068 -6.30 27.22 8.60
CA LEU A 1068 -4.84 27.01 8.59
C LEU A 1068 -4.16 27.44 7.29
N ALA A 1069 -4.91 27.54 6.19
CA ALA A 1069 -4.40 27.95 4.88
C ALA A 1069 -5.35 28.94 4.15
N PRO A 1070 -5.75 30.08 4.77
CA PRO A 1070 -6.71 31.03 4.19
C PRO A 1070 -6.24 31.71 2.89
N ALA A 1071 -4.93 31.67 2.59
CA ALA A 1071 -4.38 32.15 1.32
C ALA A 1071 -4.70 31.21 0.14
N PHE A 1072 -4.90 29.91 0.42
CA PHE A 1072 -5.12 28.86 -0.58
C PHE A 1072 -6.58 28.37 -0.62
N PHE A 1073 -7.28 28.45 0.53
CA PHE A 1073 -8.65 27.98 0.69
C PHE A 1073 -9.60 29.04 1.23
N LYS A 1074 -10.80 29.10 0.67
CA LYS A 1074 -11.85 30.06 0.99
C LYS A 1074 -13.15 29.32 1.38
N LYS A 1075 -13.95 29.87 2.30
CA LYS A 1075 -15.31 29.37 2.52
C LYS A 1075 -16.15 29.73 1.29
N GLY A 1076 -16.74 28.73 0.66
CA GLY A 1076 -17.68 28.90 -0.45
C GLY A 1076 -18.87 29.77 -0.04
N ASP A 1077 -19.30 30.63 -0.96
CA ASP A 1077 -20.43 31.54 -0.73
C ASP A 1077 -21.75 30.78 -0.91
N PRO A 1078 -22.55 30.57 0.16
CA PRO A 1078 -23.77 29.77 0.07
C PRO A 1078 -24.85 30.38 -0.83
N THR A 1079 -24.70 31.65 -1.25
CA THR A 1079 -25.62 32.30 -2.20
C THR A 1079 -25.27 32.06 -3.67
N LYS A 1080 -24.13 31.43 -3.98
CA LYS A 1080 -23.62 31.23 -5.35
C LYS A 1080 -23.28 29.77 -5.62
N LEU A 1081 -23.77 29.20 -6.73
CA LEU A 1081 -23.27 27.91 -7.18
C LEU A 1081 -21.80 28.04 -7.62
N SER A 1082 -20.93 27.25 -6.97
CA SER A 1082 -19.54 27.07 -7.38
C SER A 1082 -19.42 26.68 -8.86
N LYS A 1083 -18.29 27.06 -9.50
CA LYS A 1083 -17.94 26.65 -10.87
C LYS A 1083 -18.05 25.12 -11.05
N ARG A 1084 -17.70 24.36 -10.01
CA ARG A 1084 -17.82 22.89 -9.96
C ARG A 1084 -19.27 22.44 -10.03
N LYS A 1085 -20.11 22.82 -9.05
CA LYS A 1085 -21.55 22.46 -8.98
C LYS A 1085 -22.32 22.86 -10.24
N ARG A 1086 -21.92 23.93 -10.93
CA ARG A 1086 -22.51 24.37 -12.21
C ARG A 1086 -22.15 23.46 -13.40
N ASN A 1087 -21.01 22.76 -13.35
CA ASN A 1087 -20.52 21.88 -14.41
C ASN A 1087 -20.85 20.40 -14.18
N GLU A 1088 -21.22 20.03 -12.94
CA GLU A 1088 -21.67 18.68 -12.59
C GLU A 1088 -22.96 18.30 -13.34
N LYS A 1089 -23.02 17.06 -13.83
CA LYS A 1089 -24.14 16.53 -14.62
C LYS A 1089 -24.71 15.31 -13.93
N ILE A 1090 -26.02 15.31 -13.70
CA ILE A 1090 -26.74 14.16 -13.20
C ILE A 1090 -27.18 13.26 -14.36
N GLU A 1091 -26.98 11.96 -14.21
CA GLU A 1091 -27.51 10.93 -15.10
C GLU A 1091 -28.47 10.01 -14.31
N PRO A 1092 -29.50 9.45 -14.95
CA PRO A 1092 -30.42 8.54 -14.27
C PRO A 1092 -29.72 7.24 -13.86
N LEU A 1093 -30.29 6.53 -12.89
CA LEU A 1093 -29.78 5.23 -12.43
C LEU A 1093 -29.66 4.24 -13.60
N TYR A 1094 -28.58 3.46 -13.60
CA TYR A 1094 -28.29 2.49 -14.65
C TYR A 1094 -29.37 1.39 -14.70
N ASP A 1095 -30.15 1.38 -15.78
CA ASP A 1095 -31.05 0.30 -16.13
C ASP A 1095 -30.31 -0.71 -17.02
N ARG A 1096 -30.32 -1.99 -16.63
CA ARG A 1096 -29.72 -3.09 -17.39
C ARG A 1096 -30.51 -3.45 -18.66
N PHE A 1097 -31.81 -3.14 -18.70
CA PHE A 1097 -32.69 -3.54 -19.80
C PHE A 1097 -32.71 -2.54 -20.96
N ASN A 1098 -32.35 -1.28 -20.70
CA ASN A 1098 -32.31 -0.22 -21.70
C ASN A 1098 -30.87 0.15 -22.06
N PRO A 1099 -30.51 0.29 -23.35
CA PRO A 1099 -29.17 0.74 -23.72
C PRO A 1099 -28.96 2.19 -23.27
N PRO A 1100 -27.73 2.59 -22.91
CA PRO A 1100 -27.44 3.93 -22.41
C PRO A 1100 -27.95 5.02 -23.35
N ASP A 1101 -28.41 6.12 -22.76
CA ASP A 1101 -28.99 7.30 -23.41
C ASP A 1101 -30.29 7.10 -24.21
N SER A 1102 -30.91 5.90 -24.23
CA SER A 1102 -32.22 5.67 -24.87
C SER A 1102 -33.38 6.45 -24.23
N TRP A 1103 -33.14 7.02 -23.04
CA TRP A 1103 -34.02 7.96 -22.36
C TRP A 1103 -33.91 9.41 -22.89
N ARG A 1104 -32.80 9.78 -23.56
CA ARG A 1104 -32.60 11.14 -24.06
C ARG A 1104 -33.50 11.40 -25.26
N LEU A 1105 -34.27 12.49 -25.21
CA LEU A 1105 -35.20 12.91 -26.28
C LEU A 1105 -34.52 13.13 -27.64
N SER A 1106 -33.23 13.47 -27.66
CA SER A 1106 -32.43 13.56 -28.89
C SER A 1106 -32.30 12.21 -29.60
N LYS A 1107 -32.05 11.12 -28.84
CA LYS A 1107 -31.90 9.74 -29.32
C LYS A 1107 -33.24 9.03 -29.60
N ARG A 1108 -34.34 9.80 -29.58
CA ARG A 1108 -35.70 9.39 -29.99
C ARG A 1108 -36.26 10.27 -31.12
N ARG A 1109 -35.47 11.23 -31.63
CA ARG A 1109 -35.85 12.18 -32.70
C ARG A 1109 -34.97 12.09 -33.94
N GLY A 1110 -33.90 11.30 -33.87
CA GLY A 1110 -33.10 10.76 -34.98
C GLY A 1110 -32.76 9.31 -34.67
#